data_AF-A0A525D4I9-F1
#
_entry.id   AF-A0A525D4I9-F1
#
_cell.length_a   1.000
_cell.length_b   1.000
_cell.length_c   1.000
_cell.angle_alpha   90.00
_cell.angle_beta   90.00
_cell.angle_gamma   90.00
#
_symmetry.space_group_name_H-M   'P 1'
#
loop_
_entity.id
_entity.type
_entity.pdbx_description
1 polymer ?
#
loop_
_entity_poly.entity_id
_entity_poly.type
_entity_poly.pdbx_seq_one_letter_code
_entity_poly.pdbx_strand_id
1 'polypeptide(L)'
;MSEQKTDNVRESEPHRPDPPEQIVSLSLFSSYLARTLGWCVVAWFLSNQFATGSFTMVMLSVLIFATPLLLSSFYIQTIHQTRKTHDLLPGSLLYWLVGKRLLIIMITGVACLLFAFVLLIQFHTYSRLQWIIFFMIAPVYWICYQRIKRLLSLNYQPYVVPAIALVWAQRIVPAIMTVLSFSLILLIGDPPVFKSLTHAIHVHKELVQDMTGSGVVFESSQYLALFDGLRAYALSELSRLSPSWALLGSLISTYIIFSGGCRMIGCFVIPTGEYRRIVTALSTRQDPDRLLRRDLLRISIVTLAMVGLLYVPLFGWIEHLVQKDPRVSELRAHAEQKVVPELESVLHYLVLEQIDGDLYLPGTIDKISGALQKADFRLEQERAELEHEITVAFDSLEENVDTYLDWYYSLHGEYGRLVNLMSGELEDYMAEKLKEKLASNKTFEKLALKINQFTKAQGQIKTIFYGQVDKIKAAGLVTNASNPIQIEERTTMTSLLGPDLHQSYLSFENRMTISAGMGIVAGLYAGRFSAKMSQKIVSRVMQRGILKQAAKMMLRVAIGRSVGATEGAGTGSLTGAAVGTVVPGVGTTVGAVGGAIVGAIVVTVSADKALVELEELFGREEFKQKILEAINQVEAELLQQLMVVDAP
;
A
#
# COMPACT_ATOMS: atom_id res chain seq x y z
N MET A 1 -80.32 5.76 -79.19
CA MET A 1 -80.26 4.81 -78.06
C MET A 1 -78.91 5.04 -77.38
N SER A 2 -78.78 6.14 -76.64
CA SER A 2 -79.13 6.39 -75.22
C SER A 2 -77.80 6.55 -74.48
N GLU A 3 -77.21 7.74 -74.55
CA GLU A 3 -77.25 8.79 -73.51
C GLU A 3 -76.26 8.55 -72.36
N GLN A 4 -75.04 9.04 -72.60
CA GLN A 4 -74.33 10.02 -71.77
C GLN A 4 -74.70 10.12 -70.28
N LYS A 5 -73.74 9.82 -69.39
CA LYS A 5 -73.40 10.75 -68.31
C LYS A 5 -71.97 10.57 -67.80
N THR A 6 -71.11 11.48 -68.23
CA THR A 6 -69.88 11.89 -67.54
C THR A 6 -70.23 12.79 -66.35
N ASP A 7 -69.78 12.44 -65.15
CA ASP A 7 -69.56 13.35 -64.01
C ASP A 7 -68.32 12.80 -63.27
N ASN A 8 -67.13 13.37 -63.44
CA ASN A 8 -66.58 14.55 -62.78
C ASN A 8 -66.06 14.26 -61.35
N VAL A 9 -64.72 14.18 -61.29
CA VAL A 9 -63.79 14.63 -60.24
C VAL A 9 -64.35 14.76 -58.81
N ARG A 10 -63.89 13.86 -57.94
CA ARG A 10 -63.31 14.25 -56.63
C ARG A 10 -62.03 13.47 -56.41
N GLU A 11 -60.91 14.18 -56.49
CA GLU A 11 -59.67 13.82 -55.84
C GLU A 11 -59.99 13.52 -54.36
N SER A 12 -59.88 12.25 -53.96
CA SER A 12 -59.61 11.92 -52.57
C SER A 12 -58.10 11.74 -52.47
N GLU A 13 -57.43 12.77 -51.95
CA GLU A 13 -56.06 12.68 -51.46
C GLU A 13 -55.83 11.37 -50.69
N PRO A 14 -54.63 10.79 -50.75
CA PRO A 14 -54.31 9.60 -49.98
C PRO A 14 -54.43 9.98 -48.50
N HIS A 15 -55.47 9.48 -47.83
CA HIS A 15 -55.58 9.61 -46.39
C HIS A 15 -54.45 8.78 -45.78
N ARG A 16 -53.30 9.43 -45.60
CA ARG A 16 -52.14 8.95 -44.88
C ARG A 16 -52.54 8.92 -43.40
N PRO A 17 -52.78 7.75 -42.79
CA PRO A 17 -52.91 7.71 -41.35
C PRO A 17 -51.49 7.49 -40.82
N ASP A 18 -50.85 8.55 -40.37
CA ASP A 18 -49.89 8.43 -39.29
C ASP A 18 -50.16 9.55 -38.30
N PRO A 19 -50.03 9.33 -36.97
CA PRO A 19 -49.42 8.17 -36.30
C PRO A 19 -50.34 7.50 -35.25
N PRO A 20 -50.06 6.25 -34.83
CA PRO A 20 -49.40 6.11 -33.52
C PRO A 20 -48.39 4.97 -33.45
N GLU A 21 -47.49 4.78 -34.43
CA GLU A 21 -46.35 3.86 -34.23
C GLU A 21 -45.50 4.26 -32.99
N GLN A 22 -45.39 5.57 -32.69
CA GLN A 22 -44.67 6.06 -31.50
C GLN A 22 -45.41 5.79 -30.19
N ILE A 23 -46.73 6.00 -30.11
CA ILE A 23 -47.49 5.83 -28.85
C ILE A 23 -47.61 4.33 -28.50
N VAL A 24 -47.84 3.47 -29.50
CA VAL A 24 -47.90 2.01 -29.32
C VAL A 24 -46.52 1.44 -28.94
N SER A 25 -45.43 1.97 -29.49
CA SER A 25 -44.07 1.52 -29.11
C SER A 25 -43.66 1.94 -27.70
N LEU A 26 -44.11 3.10 -27.21
CA LEU A 26 -43.89 3.56 -25.83
C LEU A 26 -44.66 2.71 -24.79
N SER A 27 -45.92 2.36 -25.05
CA SER A 27 -46.70 1.50 -24.13
C SER A 27 -46.20 0.05 -24.11
N LEU A 28 -45.74 -0.46 -25.26
CA LEU A 28 -45.12 -1.78 -25.34
C LEU A 28 -43.76 -1.80 -24.63
N PHE A 29 -42.98 -0.73 -24.75
CA PHE A 29 -41.70 -0.59 -24.05
C PHE A 29 -41.89 -0.54 -22.53
N SER A 30 -42.83 0.27 -22.03
CA SER A 30 -43.08 0.36 -20.58
C SER A 30 -43.57 -0.96 -19.99
N SER A 31 -44.47 -1.67 -20.69
CA SER A 31 -44.91 -3.00 -20.25
C SER A 31 -43.77 -4.03 -20.27
N TYR A 32 -42.89 -3.98 -21.28
CA TYR A 32 -41.72 -4.85 -21.33
C TYR A 32 -40.77 -4.55 -20.17
N LEU A 33 -40.42 -3.27 -20.00
CA LEU A 33 -39.48 -2.82 -18.98
C LEU A 33 -39.96 -3.16 -17.56
N ALA A 34 -41.25 -2.96 -17.27
CA ALA A 34 -41.84 -3.32 -15.99
C ALA A 34 -41.72 -4.83 -15.70
N ARG A 35 -41.98 -5.69 -16.70
CA ARG A 35 -41.86 -7.16 -16.55
C ARG A 35 -40.40 -7.57 -16.37
N THR A 36 -39.48 -7.00 -17.15
CA THR A 36 -38.05 -7.32 -17.03
C THR A 36 -37.47 -6.84 -15.71
N LEU A 37 -37.79 -5.62 -15.26
CA LEU A 37 -37.30 -5.09 -13.99
C LEU A 37 -37.89 -5.87 -12.81
N GLY A 38 -39.18 -6.21 -12.86
CA GLY A 38 -39.81 -7.09 -11.87
C GLY A 38 -39.13 -8.45 -11.80
N TRP A 39 -38.81 -9.06 -12.95
CA TRP A 39 -38.07 -10.31 -13.00
C TRP A 39 -36.64 -10.18 -12.47
N CYS A 40 -35.96 -9.10 -12.81
CA CYS A 40 -34.63 -8.76 -12.32
C CYS A 40 -34.58 -8.64 -10.79
N VAL A 41 -35.62 -8.07 -10.16
CA VAL A 41 -35.77 -8.03 -8.70
C VAL A 41 -36.01 -9.44 -8.12
N VAL A 42 -36.84 -10.25 -8.79
CA VAL A 42 -37.05 -11.65 -8.39
C VAL A 42 -35.74 -12.44 -8.50
N ALA A 43 -34.96 -12.24 -9.56
CA ALA A 43 -33.66 -12.87 -9.76
C ALA A 43 -32.68 -12.53 -8.64
N TRP A 44 -32.62 -11.26 -8.23
CA TRP A 44 -31.81 -10.80 -7.09
C TRP A 44 -32.27 -11.40 -5.76
N PHE A 45 -33.58 -11.48 -5.53
CA PHE A 45 -34.12 -12.11 -4.33
C PHE A 45 -33.82 -13.60 -4.29
N LEU A 46 -34.04 -14.31 -5.40
CA LEU A 46 -33.79 -15.74 -5.53
C LEU A 46 -32.31 -16.07 -5.39
N SER A 47 -31.38 -15.27 -5.93
CA SER A 47 -29.94 -15.54 -5.76
C SER A 47 -29.52 -15.50 -4.28
N ASN A 48 -30.03 -14.53 -3.51
CA ASN A 48 -29.69 -14.41 -2.09
C ASN A 48 -30.32 -15.53 -1.24
N GLN A 49 -31.58 -15.89 -1.54
CA GLN A 49 -32.27 -17.00 -0.86
C GLN A 49 -31.73 -18.37 -1.27
N PHE A 50 -31.14 -18.48 -2.47
CA PHE A 50 -30.53 -19.71 -2.96
C PHE A 50 -29.27 -20.09 -2.18
N ALA A 51 -28.52 -19.11 -1.66
CA ALA A 51 -27.32 -19.36 -0.85
C ALA A 51 -27.65 -19.92 0.55
N THR A 52 -28.64 -19.34 1.23
CA THR A 52 -28.93 -19.61 2.66
C THR A 52 -30.21 -20.40 2.91
N GLY A 53 -31.06 -20.56 1.91
CA GLY A 53 -32.36 -21.19 2.02
C GLY A 53 -32.28 -22.71 2.18
N SER A 54 -33.36 -23.32 2.69
CA SER A 54 -33.47 -24.78 2.77
C SER A 54 -33.38 -25.45 1.40
N PHE A 55 -33.06 -26.74 1.38
CA PHE A 55 -33.07 -27.58 0.17
C PHE A 55 -34.30 -27.37 -0.74
N THR A 56 -35.49 -27.26 -0.14
CA THR A 56 -36.74 -27.00 -0.87
C THR A 56 -36.75 -25.63 -1.56
N MET A 57 -36.20 -24.60 -0.91
CA MET A 57 -36.10 -23.25 -1.45
C MET A 57 -35.10 -23.20 -2.61
N VAL A 58 -33.97 -23.91 -2.50
CA VAL A 58 -32.99 -24.07 -3.59
C VAL A 58 -33.65 -24.68 -4.82
N MET A 59 -34.33 -25.82 -4.64
CA MET A 59 -35.03 -26.51 -5.72
C MET A 59 -36.10 -25.63 -6.39
N LEU A 60 -36.93 -24.94 -5.59
CA LEU A 60 -37.93 -24.02 -6.13
C LEU A 60 -37.29 -22.83 -6.87
N SER A 61 -36.19 -22.30 -6.35
CA SER A 61 -35.47 -21.17 -6.95
C SER A 61 -34.95 -21.52 -8.35
N VAL A 62 -34.32 -22.69 -8.50
CA VAL A 62 -33.84 -23.18 -9.80
C VAL A 62 -35.00 -23.35 -10.78
N LEU A 63 -36.11 -23.95 -10.35
CA LEU A 63 -37.27 -24.16 -11.20
C LEU A 63 -37.88 -22.85 -11.67
N ILE A 64 -38.12 -21.91 -10.75
CA ILE A 64 -38.68 -20.58 -11.05
C ILE A 64 -37.74 -19.84 -12.01
N PHE A 65 -36.45 -19.83 -11.71
CA PHE A 65 -35.42 -19.14 -12.49
C PHE A 65 -35.22 -19.73 -13.89
N ALA A 66 -35.45 -21.03 -14.07
CA ALA A 66 -35.40 -21.69 -15.37
C ALA A 66 -36.60 -21.35 -16.26
N THR A 67 -37.74 -20.91 -15.72
CA THR A 67 -38.96 -20.70 -16.53
C THR A 67 -38.80 -19.73 -17.71
N PRO A 68 -38.13 -18.56 -17.59
CA PRO A 68 -37.94 -17.65 -18.72
C PRO A 68 -37.02 -18.25 -19.79
N LEU A 69 -35.98 -18.97 -19.36
CA LEU A 69 -35.02 -19.65 -20.23
C LEU A 69 -35.72 -20.74 -21.06
N LEU A 70 -36.57 -21.55 -20.40
CA LEU A 70 -37.36 -22.60 -21.06
C LEU A 70 -38.32 -21.99 -22.08
N LEU A 71 -39.08 -20.96 -21.70
CA LEU A 71 -40.03 -20.28 -22.58
C LEU A 71 -39.37 -19.69 -23.82
N SER A 72 -38.25 -18.97 -23.65
CA SER A 72 -37.52 -18.41 -24.79
C SER A 72 -36.92 -19.49 -25.69
N SER A 73 -36.32 -20.53 -25.10
CA SER A 73 -35.62 -21.58 -25.85
C SER A 73 -36.59 -22.50 -26.60
N PHE A 74 -37.69 -22.91 -25.97
CA PHE A 74 -38.72 -23.73 -26.59
C PHE A 74 -39.41 -23.00 -27.74
N TYR A 75 -39.60 -21.68 -27.63
CA TYR A 75 -40.12 -20.87 -28.74
C TYR A 75 -39.19 -20.90 -29.97
N ILE A 76 -37.91 -20.55 -29.78
CA ILE A 76 -36.92 -20.56 -30.87
C ILE A 76 -36.85 -21.93 -31.53
N GLN A 77 -36.78 -22.99 -30.72
CA GLN A 77 -36.66 -24.36 -31.24
C GLN A 77 -37.90 -24.83 -31.97
N THR A 78 -39.09 -24.46 -31.49
CA THR A 78 -40.34 -24.78 -32.18
C THR A 78 -40.38 -24.14 -33.57
N ILE A 79 -39.99 -22.87 -33.70
CA ILE A 79 -39.93 -22.19 -34.99
C ILE A 79 -38.84 -22.79 -35.89
N HIS A 80 -37.67 -23.12 -35.34
CA HIS A 80 -36.59 -23.76 -36.08
C HIS A 80 -36.96 -25.15 -36.61
N GLN A 81 -37.65 -25.95 -35.78
CA GLN A 81 -38.20 -27.24 -36.19
C GLN A 81 -39.26 -27.05 -37.27
N THR A 82 -40.22 -26.13 -37.08
CA THR A 82 -41.26 -25.82 -38.07
C THR A 82 -40.65 -25.50 -39.44
N ARG A 83 -39.55 -24.72 -39.46
CA ARG A 83 -38.83 -24.38 -40.68
C ARG A 83 -38.10 -25.59 -41.29
N LYS A 84 -37.39 -26.38 -40.48
CA LYS A 84 -36.67 -27.57 -40.98
C LYS A 84 -37.60 -28.66 -41.49
N THR A 85 -38.76 -28.84 -40.86
CA THR A 85 -39.76 -29.85 -41.27
C THR A 85 -40.58 -29.41 -42.47
N HIS A 86 -40.59 -28.11 -42.79
CA HIS A 86 -41.31 -27.58 -43.95
C HIS A 86 -40.75 -28.13 -45.27
N ASP A 87 -39.43 -28.27 -45.38
CA ASP A 87 -38.76 -28.67 -46.62
C ASP A 87 -38.52 -30.20 -46.70
N LEU A 88 -38.90 -30.95 -45.65
CA LEU A 88 -38.69 -32.39 -45.55
C LEU A 88 -39.93 -33.17 -45.97
N LEU A 89 -39.74 -34.21 -46.78
CA LEU A 89 -40.81 -35.14 -47.17
C LEU A 89 -41.36 -35.85 -45.92
N PRO A 90 -42.70 -35.82 -45.72
CA PRO A 90 -43.34 -36.51 -44.59
C PRO A 90 -43.11 -38.02 -44.71
N GLY A 91 -42.50 -38.63 -43.68
CA GLY A 91 -42.21 -40.07 -43.61
C GLY A 91 -40.75 -40.49 -43.84
N SER A 92 -39.85 -39.57 -44.21
CA SER A 92 -38.41 -39.88 -44.29
C SER A 92 -37.78 -40.09 -42.91
N LEU A 93 -36.70 -40.89 -42.83
CA LEU A 93 -35.96 -41.10 -41.57
C LEU A 93 -35.39 -39.78 -41.01
N LEU A 94 -35.02 -38.84 -41.89
CA LEU A 94 -34.65 -37.47 -41.53
C LEU A 94 -35.84 -36.68 -40.96
N TYR A 95 -37.04 -36.80 -41.52
CA TYR A 95 -38.27 -36.23 -40.95
C TYR A 95 -38.58 -36.83 -39.57
N TRP A 96 -38.38 -38.14 -39.38
CA TRP A 96 -38.56 -38.79 -38.07
C TRP A 96 -37.53 -38.33 -37.03
N LEU A 97 -36.24 -38.22 -37.39
CA LEU A 97 -35.16 -37.74 -36.50
C LEU A 97 -35.32 -36.25 -36.15
N VAL A 98 -35.53 -35.38 -37.15
CA VAL A 98 -35.68 -33.93 -36.98
C VAL A 98 -37.03 -33.56 -36.36
N GLY A 99 -38.06 -34.38 -36.58
CA GLY A 99 -39.41 -34.20 -36.04
C GLY A 99 -39.59 -34.63 -34.59
N LYS A 100 -38.58 -35.20 -33.90
CA LYS A 100 -38.66 -35.56 -32.47
C LYS A 100 -38.64 -34.33 -31.56
N ARG A 101 -39.76 -33.60 -31.56
CA ARG A 101 -40.01 -32.42 -30.73
C ARG A 101 -39.73 -32.69 -29.26
N LEU A 102 -40.22 -33.81 -28.74
CA LEU A 102 -40.14 -34.15 -27.31
C LEU A 102 -38.69 -34.35 -26.84
N LEU A 103 -37.85 -35.02 -27.63
CA LEU A 103 -36.44 -35.27 -27.27
C LEU A 103 -35.66 -33.95 -27.22
N ILE A 104 -35.82 -33.09 -28.22
CA ILE A 104 -35.13 -31.78 -28.26
C ILE A 104 -35.60 -30.88 -27.11
N ILE A 105 -36.90 -30.87 -26.82
CA ILE A 105 -37.46 -30.16 -25.65
C ILE A 105 -36.89 -30.70 -24.34
N MET A 106 -36.76 -32.02 -24.17
CA MET A 106 -36.17 -32.59 -22.95
C MET A 106 -34.70 -32.24 -22.78
N ILE A 107 -33.87 -32.41 -23.82
CA ILE A 107 -32.44 -32.05 -23.77
C ILE A 107 -32.27 -30.56 -23.44
N THR A 108 -33.06 -29.72 -24.11
CA THR A 108 -33.03 -28.27 -23.89
C THR A 108 -33.54 -27.89 -22.51
N GLY A 109 -34.53 -28.63 -22.01
CA GLY A 109 -35.06 -28.45 -20.67
C GLY A 109 -34.01 -28.70 -19.60
N VAL A 110 -33.29 -29.83 -19.70
CA VAL A 110 -32.16 -30.16 -18.82
C VAL A 110 -31.06 -29.11 -18.93
N ALA A 111 -30.69 -28.70 -20.15
CA ALA A 111 -29.68 -27.66 -20.35
C ALA A 111 -30.09 -26.31 -19.73
N CYS A 112 -31.37 -25.91 -19.83
CA CYS A 112 -31.87 -24.69 -19.21
C CYS A 112 -31.86 -24.77 -17.67
N LEU A 113 -32.20 -25.93 -17.09
CA LEU A 113 -32.14 -26.15 -15.64
C LEU A 113 -30.71 -26.07 -15.11
N LEU A 114 -29.76 -26.74 -15.78
CA LEU A 114 -28.34 -26.66 -15.43
C LEU A 114 -27.81 -25.23 -15.56
N PHE A 115 -28.16 -24.54 -16.64
CA PHE A 115 -27.74 -23.17 -16.86
C PHE A 115 -28.36 -22.18 -15.86
N ALA A 116 -29.63 -22.38 -15.48
CA ALA A 116 -30.28 -21.63 -14.41
C ALA A 116 -29.58 -21.81 -13.07
N PHE A 117 -29.21 -23.05 -12.73
CA PHE A 117 -28.47 -23.36 -11.51
C PHE A 117 -27.11 -22.64 -11.47
N VAL A 118 -26.31 -22.72 -12.54
CA VAL A 118 -25.00 -22.03 -12.60
C VAL A 118 -25.15 -20.50 -12.54
N LEU A 119 -26.15 -19.93 -13.24
CA LEU A 119 -26.40 -18.49 -13.20
C LEU A 119 -26.83 -17.99 -11.82
N LEU A 120 -27.59 -18.78 -11.05
CA LEU A 120 -27.98 -18.42 -9.69
C LEU A 120 -26.76 -18.32 -8.76
N ILE A 121 -25.81 -19.26 -8.87
CA ILE A 121 -24.53 -19.19 -8.14
C ILE A 121 -23.77 -17.93 -8.57
N GLN A 122 -23.67 -17.69 -9.89
CA GLN A 122 -22.95 -16.52 -10.42
C GLN A 122 -23.57 -15.18 -9.99
N PHE A 123 -24.90 -15.08 -9.88
CA PHE A 123 -25.57 -13.85 -9.47
C PHE A 123 -25.42 -13.55 -7.98
N HIS A 124 -25.19 -14.56 -7.15
CA HIS A 124 -24.83 -14.35 -5.75
C HIS A 124 -23.44 -13.71 -5.61
N THR A 125 -22.50 -14.07 -6.48
CA THR A 125 -21.14 -13.48 -6.46
C THR A 125 -21.06 -12.10 -7.10
N TYR A 126 -22.19 -11.55 -7.59
CA TYR A 126 -22.20 -10.26 -8.27
C TYR A 126 -22.03 -9.07 -7.32
N SER A 127 -21.12 -8.18 -7.67
CA SER A 127 -20.98 -6.88 -7.00
C SER A 127 -22.14 -5.94 -7.34
N ARG A 128 -22.29 -4.87 -6.54
CA ARG A 128 -23.32 -3.83 -6.81
C ARG A 128 -23.19 -3.22 -8.21
N LEU A 129 -21.96 -3.04 -8.71
CA LEU A 129 -21.71 -2.53 -10.06
C LEU A 129 -22.14 -3.54 -11.14
N GLN A 130 -21.87 -4.82 -10.94
CA GLN A 130 -22.28 -5.87 -11.89
C GLN A 130 -23.81 -5.99 -11.98
N TRP A 131 -24.52 -5.81 -10.87
CA TRP A 131 -25.99 -5.72 -10.88
C TRP A 131 -26.53 -4.52 -11.66
N ILE A 132 -25.90 -3.35 -11.54
CA ILE A 132 -26.27 -2.16 -12.34
C ILE A 132 -26.08 -2.44 -13.84
N ILE A 133 -24.95 -3.03 -14.22
CA ILE A 133 -24.67 -3.42 -15.61
C ILE A 133 -25.68 -4.46 -16.08
N PHE A 134 -26.08 -5.41 -15.22
CA PHE A 134 -27.10 -6.40 -15.54
C PHE A 134 -28.47 -5.77 -15.81
N PHE A 135 -28.90 -4.78 -15.02
CA PHE A 135 -30.17 -4.07 -15.28
C PHE A 135 -30.14 -3.28 -16.60
N MET A 136 -28.96 -2.79 -17.03
CA MET A 136 -28.79 -2.12 -18.32
C MET A 136 -29.02 -3.05 -19.53
N ILE A 137 -29.01 -4.37 -19.34
CA ILE A 137 -29.34 -5.32 -20.42
C ILE A 137 -30.77 -5.08 -20.92
N ALA A 138 -31.73 -4.79 -20.04
CA ALA A 138 -33.13 -4.64 -20.43
C ALA A 138 -33.37 -3.53 -21.49
N PRO A 139 -32.95 -2.26 -21.28
CA PRO A 139 -33.13 -1.22 -22.29
C PRO A 139 -32.32 -1.49 -23.57
N VAL A 140 -31.08 -1.97 -23.46
CA VAL A 140 -30.23 -2.28 -24.62
C VAL A 140 -30.84 -3.41 -25.46
N TYR A 141 -31.34 -4.46 -24.79
CA TYR A 141 -31.97 -5.61 -25.45
C TYR A 141 -33.20 -5.19 -26.25
N TRP A 142 -34.06 -4.34 -25.68
CA TRP A 142 -35.23 -3.82 -26.39
C TRP A 142 -34.85 -3.06 -27.66
N ILE A 143 -33.90 -2.13 -27.56
CA ILE A 143 -33.47 -1.29 -28.69
C ILE A 143 -32.90 -2.19 -29.79
N CYS A 144 -31.98 -3.09 -29.46
CA CYS A 144 -31.39 -4.02 -30.42
C CYS A 144 -32.45 -4.92 -31.06
N TYR A 145 -33.35 -5.51 -30.26
CA TYR A 145 -34.41 -6.38 -30.77
C TYR A 145 -35.31 -5.65 -31.77
N GLN A 146 -35.78 -4.43 -31.45
CA GLN A 146 -36.68 -3.68 -32.34
C GLN A 146 -35.99 -3.29 -33.65
N ARG A 147 -34.71 -2.90 -33.60
CA ARG A 147 -33.92 -2.60 -34.80
C ARG A 147 -33.75 -3.83 -35.68
N ILE A 148 -33.37 -4.96 -35.10
CA ILE A 148 -33.21 -6.23 -35.82
C ILE A 148 -34.54 -6.70 -36.40
N LYS A 149 -35.62 -6.64 -35.62
CA LYS A 149 -36.97 -7.02 -36.05
C LYS A 149 -37.42 -6.20 -37.26
N ARG A 150 -37.22 -4.88 -37.24
CA ARG A 150 -37.56 -3.98 -38.36
C ARG A 150 -36.77 -4.28 -39.63
N LEU A 151 -35.50 -4.67 -39.51
CA LEU A 151 -34.68 -5.07 -40.65
C LEU A 151 -35.13 -6.43 -41.22
N LEU A 152 -35.46 -7.38 -40.35
CA LEU A 152 -35.87 -8.72 -40.75
C LEU A 152 -37.28 -8.76 -41.35
N SER A 153 -38.19 -7.87 -40.91
CA SER A 153 -39.55 -7.80 -41.44
C SER A 153 -39.63 -7.43 -42.93
N LEU A 154 -38.54 -6.92 -43.51
CA LEU A 154 -38.46 -6.60 -44.93
C LEU A 154 -38.23 -7.84 -45.81
N ASN A 155 -37.58 -8.88 -45.27
CA ASN A 155 -37.06 -10.01 -46.05
C ASN A 155 -37.61 -11.38 -45.64
N TYR A 156 -38.24 -11.48 -44.46
CA TYR A 156 -38.67 -12.76 -43.89
C TYR A 156 -40.18 -12.81 -43.60
N GLN A 157 -40.72 -14.03 -43.61
CA GLN A 157 -42.12 -14.29 -43.27
C GLN A 157 -42.46 -13.83 -41.84
N PRO A 158 -43.63 -13.22 -41.59
CA PRO A 158 -43.97 -12.61 -40.30
C PRO A 158 -43.86 -13.54 -39.08
N TYR A 159 -44.14 -14.84 -39.24
CA TYR A 159 -44.06 -15.81 -38.14
C TYR A 159 -42.62 -16.20 -37.75
N VAL A 160 -41.66 -16.00 -38.64
CA VAL A 160 -40.23 -16.34 -38.43
C VAL A 160 -39.46 -15.16 -37.85
N VAL A 161 -39.87 -13.94 -38.20
CA VAL A 161 -39.20 -12.69 -37.83
C VAL A 161 -38.93 -12.57 -36.32
N PRO A 162 -39.88 -12.83 -35.40
CA PRO A 162 -39.63 -12.69 -33.97
C PRO A 162 -38.58 -13.68 -33.45
N ALA A 163 -38.56 -14.91 -33.94
CA ALA A 163 -37.63 -15.94 -33.51
C ALA A 163 -36.20 -15.66 -34.00
N ILE A 164 -36.03 -15.27 -35.27
CA ILE A 164 -34.72 -14.89 -35.81
C ILE A 164 -34.23 -13.62 -35.11
N ALA A 165 -35.10 -12.63 -34.89
CA ALA A 165 -34.75 -11.42 -34.15
C ALA A 165 -34.28 -11.73 -32.73
N LEU A 166 -34.92 -12.69 -32.04
CA LEU A 166 -34.53 -13.13 -30.70
C LEU A 166 -33.12 -13.73 -30.71
N VAL A 167 -32.82 -14.62 -31.67
CA VAL A 167 -31.50 -15.27 -31.78
C VAL A 167 -30.39 -14.26 -32.05
N TRP A 168 -30.62 -13.29 -32.94
CA TRP A 168 -29.63 -12.25 -33.21
C TRP A 168 -29.47 -11.29 -32.03
N ALA A 169 -30.57 -10.88 -31.38
CA ALA A 169 -30.50 -10.04 -30.18
C ALA A 169 -29.74 -10.75 -29.05
N GLN A 170 -29.94 -12.06 -28.87
CA GLN A 170 -29.22 -12.88 -27.90
C GLN A 170 -27.73 -13.09 -28.20
N ARG A 171 -27.25 -12.69 -29.39
CA ARG A 171 -25.81 -12.72 -29.76
C ARG A 171 -25.18 -11.33 -29.77
N ILE A 172 -25.91 -10.33 -30.28
CA ILE A 172 -25.42 -8.96 -30.43
C ILE A 172 -25.42 -8.23 -29.08
N VAL A 173 -26.49 -8.34 -28.30
CA VAL A 173 -26.63 -7.61 -27.03
C VAL A 173 -25.54 -8.00 -26.03
N PRO A 174 -25.22 -9.29 -25.81
CA PRO A 174 -24.09 -9.66 -24.95
C PRO A 174 -22.76 -9.08 -25.42
N ALA A 175 -22.50 -9.04 -26.74
CA ALA A 175 -21.27 -8.46 -27.27
C ALA A 175 -21.19 -6.95 -26.97
N ILE A 176 -22.29 -6.20 -27.15
CA ILE A 176 -22.37 -4.78 -26.79
C ILE A 176 -22.14 -4.59 -25.29
N MET A 177 -22.80 -5.40 -24.45
CA MET A 177 -22.68 -5.31 -22.99
C MET A 177 -21.28 -5.67 -22.49
N THR A 178 -20.62 -6.65 -23.11
CA THR A 178 -19.23 -6.99 -22.80
C THR A 178 -18.29 -5.82 -23.09
N VAL A 179 -18.44 -5.17 -24.25
CA VAL A 179 -17.64 -3.98 -24.59
C VAL A 179 -17.90 -2.86 -23.59
N LEU A 180 -19.18 -2.59 -23.28
CA LEU A 180 -19.56 -1.57 -22.30
C LEU A 180 -18.97 -1.85 -20.90
N SER A 181 -19.09 -3.09 -20.41
CA SER A 181 -18.55 -3.48 -19.12
C SER A 181 -17.03 -3.37 -19.08
N PHE A 182 -16.35 -3.73 -20.18
CA PHE A 182 -14.91 -3.68 -20.27
C PHE A 182 -14.41 -2.23 -20.30
N SER A 183 -15.05 -1.36 -21.09
CA SER A 183 -14.78 0.08 -21.08
C SER A 183 -14.97 0.70 -19.71
N LEU A 184 -15.98 0.26 -18.94
CA LEU A 184 -16.25 0.76 -17.60
C LEU A 184 -15.22 0.28 -16.57
N ILE A 185 -14.76 -0.98 -16.68
CA ILE A 185 -13.68 -1.51 -15.84
C ILE A 185 -12.38 -0.74 -16.10
N LEU A 186 -12.02 -0.51 -17.37
CA LEU A 186 -10.85 0.29 -17.73
C LEU A 186 -10.89 1.74 -17.23
N LEU A 187 -12.09 2.31 -17.07
CA LEU A 187 -12.26 3.69 -16.63
C LEU A 187 -12.21 3.84 -15.10
N ILE A 188 -12.49 2.76 -14.34
CA ILE A 188 -12.77 2.83 -12.91
C ILE A 188 -11.78 2.02 -12.05
N GLY A 189 -11.09 1.00 -12.57
CA GLY A 189 -10.30 0.11 -11.72
C GLY A 189 -9.04 -0.46 -12.36
N ASP A 190 -8.01 -0.59 -11.52
CA ASP A 190 -6.87 -1.46 -11.80
C ASP A 190 -7.33 -2.93 -11.73
N PRO A 191 -6.99 -3.77 -12.72
CA PRO A 191 -7.35 -5.18 -12.68
C PRO A 191 -6.66 -5.86 -11.48
N PRO A 192 -7.35 -6.73 -10.74
CA PRO A 192 -6.74 -7.43 -9.60
C PRO A 192 -5.61 -8.33 -10.08
N VAL A 193 -4.38 -8.00 -9.68
CA VAL A 193 -3.19 -8.80 -9.96
C VAL A 193 -2.99 -9.77 -8.81
N PHE A 194 -3.15 -11.06 -9.08
CA PHE A 194 -2.96 -12.11 -8.07
C PHE A 194 -1.49 -12.54 -8.01
N LYS A 195 -0.95 -12.71 -6.80
CA LYS A 195 0.45 -13.10 -6.57
C LYS A 195 0.70 -14.61 -6.68
N SER A 196 -0.32 -15.42 -6.41
CA SER A 196 -0.28 -16.88 -6.45
C SER A 196 -1.64 -17.47 -6.86
N LEU A 197 -1.63 -18.67 -7.43
CA LEU A 197 -2.85 -19.37 -7.82
C LEU A 197 -3.69 -19.71 -6.59
N THR A 198 -3.02 -20.13 -5.52
CA THR A 198 -3.65 -20.44 -4.23
C THR A 198 -4.36 -19.22 -3.63
N HIS A 199 -3.77 -18.02 -3.72
CA HIS A 199 -4.41 -16.79 -3.24
C HIS A 199 -5.65 -16.43 -4.07
N ALA A 200 -5.58 -16.55 -5.40
CA ALA A 200 -6.73 -16.27 -6.27
C ALA A 200 -7.92 -17.21 -5.98
N ILE A 201 -7.65 -18.50 -5.75
CA ILE A 201 -8.68 -19.48 -5.38
C ILE A 201 -9.29 -19.16 -4.01
N HIS A 202 -8.46 -18.79 -3.02
CA HIS A 202 -8.95 -18.46 -1.67
C HIS A 202 -9.94 -17.28 -1.69
N VAL A 203 -9.60 -16.20 -2.40
CA VAL A 203 -10.46 -15.00 -2.54
C VAL A 203 -11.82 -15.35 -3.14
N HIS A 204 -11.85 -16.19 -4.19
CA HIS A 204 -13.11 -16.57 -4.83
C HIS A 204 -13.94 -17.54 -3.97
N LYS A 205 -13.28 -18.34 -3.12
CA LYS A 205 -13.97 -19.22 -2.17
C LYS A 205 -14.63 -18.46 -1.03
N GLU A 206 -13.99 -17.42 -0.50
CA GLU A 206 -14.58 -16.57 0.55
C GLU A 206 -15.94 -15.99 0.15
N LEU A 207 -16.10 -15.61 -1.13
CA LEU A 207 -17.35 -15.10 -1.68
C LEU A 207 -18.51 -16.10 -1.70
N VAL A 208 -18.23 -17.37 -1.42
CA VAL A 208 -19.14 -18.50 -1.61
C VAL A 208 -19.30 -19.34 -0.32
N GLN A 209 -18.55 -19.02 0.74
CA GLN A 209 -18.58 -19.76 2.01
C GLN A 209 -19.96 -19.75 2.69
N ASP A 210 -20.78 -18.75 2.42
CA ASP A 210 -22.12 -18.59 2.97
C ASP A 210 -23.17 -19.51 2.31
N MET A 211 -22.84 -20.12 1.15
CA MET A 211 -23.73 -20.99 0.38
C MET A 211 -23.88 -22.40 0.99
N THR A 212 -24.55 -22.50 2.14
CA THR A 212 -24.70 -23.75 2.91
C THR A 212 -26.10 -24.38 2.83
N GLY A 213 -27.02 -23.79 2.07
CA GLY A 213 -28.42 -24.21 2.02
C GLY A 213 -28.70 -25.63 1.47
N SER A 214 -27.82 -26.16 0.63
CA SER A 214 -27.87 -27.51 0.06
C SER A 214 -26.45 -28.00 -0.18
N GLY A 215 -26.22 -29.31 0.00
CA GLY A 215 -24.92 -29.93 -0.26
C GLY A 215 -24.51 -29.81 -1.73
N VAL A 216 -25.47 -29.90 -2.65
CA VAL A 216 -25.24 -29.70 -4.09
C VAL A 216 -24.84 -28.27 -4.38
N VAL A 217 -25.50 -27.29 -3.76
CA VAL A 217 -25.15 -25.87 -3.93
C VAL A 217 -23.76 -25.62 -3.39
N PHE A 218 -23.46 -26.07 -2.16
CA PHE A 218 -22.16 -25.90 -1.53
C PHE A 218 -21.03 -26.52 -2.37
N GLU A 219 -21.16 -27.77 -2.78
CA GLU A 219 -20.09 -28.42 -3.57
C GLU A 219 -19.93 -27.78 -4.95
N SER A 220 -21.04 -27.50 -5.65
CA SER A 220 -20.99 -26.88 -6.98
C SER A 220 -20.40 -25.48 -6.94
N SER A 221 -20.70 -24.73 -5.89
CA SER A 221 -20.20 -23.36 -5.72
C SER A 221 -18.71 -23.34 -5.37
N GLN A 222 -18.22 -24.31 -4.59
CA GLN A 222 -16.78 -24.49 -4.34
C GLN A 222 -16.02 -24.87 -5.62
N TYR A 223 -16.57 -25.75 -6.47
CA TYR A 223 -15.99 -26.04 -7.79
C TYR A 223 -15.99 -24.82 -8.71
N LEU A 224 -17.07 -24.04 -8.72
CA LEU A 224 -17.14 -22.81 -9.51
C LEU A 224 -16.13 -21.78 -9.01
N ALA A 225 -15.97 -21.61 -7.70
CA ALA A 225 -14.98 -20.73 -7.09
C ALA A 225 -13.54 -21.16 -7.44
N LEU A 226 -13.26 -22.46 -7.47
CA LEU A 226 -11.96 -22.99 -7.93
C LEU A 226 -11.72 -22.65 -9.41
N PHE A 227 -12.73 -22.84 -10.27
CA PHE A 227 -12.63 -22.51 -11.68
C PHE A 227 -12.46 -20.99 -11.91
N ASP A 228 -13.23 -20.16 -11.21
CA ASP A 228 -13.14 -18.71 -11.32
C ASP A 228 -11.80 -18.18 -10.77
N GLY A 229 -11.29 -18.74 -9.67
CA GLY A 229 -9.96 -18.43 -9.15
C GLY A 229 -8.84 -18.80 -10.13
N LEU A 230 -8.90 -20.00 -10.71
CA LEU A 230 -7.95 -20.43 -11.73
C LEU A 230 -8.02 -19.57 -12.99
N ARG A 231 -9.23 -19.22 -13.42
CA ARG A 231 -9.46 -18.31 -14.55
C ARG A 231 -8.93 -16.90 -14.26
N ALA A 232 -9.18 -16.36 -13.08
CA ALA A 232 -8.74 -15.03 -12.68
C ALA A 232 -7.21 -14.96 -12.62
N TYR A 233 -6.56 -15.98 -12.06
CA TYR A 233 -5.11 -16.13 -12.09
C TYR A 233 -4.58 -16.25 -13.52
N ALA A 234 -5.16 -17.13 -14.34
CA ALA A 234 -4.76 -17.30 -15.73
C ALA A 234 -4.89 -16.01 -16.53
N LEU A 235 -5.96 -15.23 -16.34
CA LEU A 235 -6.15 -13.92 -16.98
C LEU A 235 -5.12 -12.88 -16.49
N SER A 236 -4.80 -12.87 -15.19
CA SER A 236 -3.74 -12.03 -14.63
C SER A 236 -2.39 -12.36 -15.27
N GLU A 237 -2.04 -13.64 -15.39
CA GLU A 237 -0.75 -14.04 -15.96
C GLU A 237 -0.69 -13.85 -17.48
N LEU A 238 -1.78 -14.15 -18.19
CA LEU A 238 -1.87 -13.86 -19.63
C LEU A 238 -1.75 -12.37 -19.88
N SER A 239 -2.21 -11.52 -18.97
CA SER A 239 -2.11 -10.05 -19.10
C SER A 239 -0.66 -9.58 -19.02
N ARG A 240 0.19 -10.27 -18.26
CA ARG A 240 1.63 -10.01 -18.16
C ARG A 240 2.38 -10.44 -19.41
N LEU A 241 2.07 -11.62 -19.95
CA LEU A 241 2.75 -12.18 -21.14
C LEU A 241 2.29 -11.52 -22.45
N SER A 242 0.98 -11.36 -22.62
CA SER A 242 0.38 -10.84 -23.84
C SER A 242 -0.98 -10.19 -23.56
N PRO A 243 -1.04 -8.85 -23.44
CA PRO A 243 -2.26 -8.16 -23.06
C PRO A 243 -3.42 -8.49 -24.01
N SER A 244 -3.16 -8.63 -25.31
CA SER A 244 -4.18 -8.95 -26.32
C SER A 244 -4.92 -10.28 -26.08
N TRP A 245 -4.22 -11.34 -25.66
CA TRP A 245 -4.87 -12.61 -25.39
C TRP A 245 -5.64 -12.58 -24.08
N ALA A 246 -5.13 -11.86 -23.07
CA ALA A 246 -5.81 -11.70 -21.79
C ALA A 246 -7.13 -10.96 -21.96
N LEU A 247 -7.10 -9.92 -22.80
CA LEU A 247 -8.28 -9.19 -23.24
C LEU A 247 -9.27 -10.14 -23.92
N LEU A 248 -8.82 -10.94 -24.89
CA LEU A 248 -9.70 -11.89 -25.58
C LEU A 248 -10.37 -12.88 -24.61
N GLY A 249 -9.61 -13.48 -23.69
CA GLY A 249 -10.12 -14.42 -22.69
C GLY A 249 -11.14 -13.78 -21.74
N SER A 250 -10.87 -12.55 -21.28
CA SER A 250 -11.77 -11.79 -20.42
C SER A 250 -13.08 -11.43 -21.13
N LEU A 251 -12.98 -11.01 -22.41
CA LEU A 251 -14.14 -10.69 -23.25
C LEU A 251 -15.02 -11.93 -23.49
N ILE A 252 -14.42 -13.07 -23.84
CA ILE A 252 -15.15 -14.32 -24.08
C ILE A 252 -15.96 -14.71 -22.84
N SER A 253 -15.32 -14.67 -21.68
CA SER A 253 -15.99 -15.18 -20.50
C SER A 253 -17.03 -14.22 -19.93
N THR A 254 -16.82 -12.91 -20.06
CA THR A 254 -17.85 -11.91 -19.75
C THR A 254 -19.05 -12.03 -20.70
N TYR A 255 -18.79 -12.32 -21.98
CA TYR A 255 -19.81 -12.59 -22.98
C TYR A 255 -20.69 -13.79 -22.61
N ILE A 256 -20.11 -14.88 -22.09
CA ILE A 256 -20.88 -16.07 -21.68
C ILE A 256 -21.93 -15.68 -20.63
N ILE A 257 -21.55 -14.89 -19.63
CA ILE A 257 -22.46 -14.53 -18.54
C ILE A 257 -23.60 -13.62 -19.04
N PHE A 258 -23.27 -12.58 -19.82
CA PHE A 258 -24.30 -11.72 -20.42
C PHE A 258 -25.20 -12.44 -21.42
N SER A 259 -24.68 -13.45 -22.12
CA SER A 259 -25.49 -14.28 -23.00
C SER A 259 -26.60 -15.01 -22.25
N GLY A 260 -26.34 -15.37 -20.99
CA GLY A 260 -27.34 -15.97 -20.12
C GLY A 260 -28.46 -15.01 -19.74
N GLY A 261 -28.10 -13.83 -19.26
CA GLY A 261 -29.06 -12.76 -18.95
C GLY A 261 -29.96 -12.39 -20.13
N CYS A 262 -29.37 -12.27 -21.33
CA CYS A 262 -30.13 -11.95 -22.54
C CYS A 262 -31.13 -13.04 -22.94
N ARG A 263 -30.81 -14.32 -22.71
CA ARG A 263 -31.75 -15.43 -22.97
C ARG A 263 -32.93 -15.40 -22.01
N MET A 264 -32.72 -15.01 -20.75
CA MET A 264 -33.81 -14.86 -19.78
C MET A 264 -34.75 -13.72 -20.18
N ILE A 265 -34.18 -12.56 -20.48
CA ILE A 265 -34.94 -11.34 -20.83
C ILE A 265 -35.71 -11.51 -22.15
N GLY A 266 -35.22 -12.36 -23.05
CA GLY A 266 -35.85 -12.63 -24.35
C GLY A 266 -37.31 -13.11 -24.25
N CYS A 267 -37.72 -13.77 -23.16
CA CYS A 267 -39.10 -14.22 -23.02
C CYS A 267 -40.09 -13.03 -22.94
N PHE A 268 -39.71 -11.92 -22.31
CA PHE A 268 -40.62 -10.79 -22.07
C PHE A 268 -40.92 -9.97 -23.33
N VAL A 269 -40.11 -10.14 -24.38
CA VAL A 269 -40.32 -9.50 -25.68
C VAL A 269 -41.31 -10.27 -26.55
N ILE A 270 -41.48 -11.58 -26.30
CA ILE A 270 -42.36 -12.43 -27.11
C ILE A 270 -43.83 -12.08 -26.80
N PRO A 271 -44.67 -11.80 -27.82
CA PRO A 271 -46.10 -11.59 -27.61
C PRO A 271 -46.77 -12.82 -26.97
N THR A 272 -47.68 -12.62 -26.03
CA THR A 272 -48.29 -13.74 -25.27
C THR A 272 -49.04 -14.74 -26.15
N GLY A 273 -49.56 -14.31 -27.30
CA GLY A 273 -50.20 -15.19 -28.28
C GLY A 273 -49.25 -16.18 -28.94
N GLU A 274 -47.98 -15.80 -29.15
CA GLU A 274 -46.98 -16.61 -29.85
C GLU A 274 -46.56 -17.86 -29.05
N TYR A 275 -46.66 -17.82 -27.72
CA TYR A 275 -46.42 -18.98 -26.87
C TYR A 275 -47.34 -20.17 -27.16
N ARG A 276 -48.51 -19.92 -27.76
CA ARG A 276 -49.42 -21.00 -28.18
C ARG A 276 -48.76 -21.94 -29.19
N ARG A 277 -47.81 -21.46 -30.01
CA ARG A 277 -47.07 -22.28 -30.97
C ARG A 277 -46.24 -23.39 -30.32
N ILE A 278 -45.73 -23.16 -29.10
CA ILE A 278 -44.98 -24.16 -28.33
C ILE A 278 -45.84 -25.37 -27.98
N VAL A 279 -47.15 -25.16 -27.96
CA VAL A 279 -48.12 -26.17 -27.53
C VAL A 279 -48.89 -26.76 -28.71
N THR A 280 -49.27 -25.94 -29.68
CA THR A 280 -50.03 -26.39 -30.86
C THR A 280 -49.16 -27.23 -31.79
N ALA A 281 -49.82 -27.91 -32.75
CA ALA A 281 -49.13 -28.57 -33.85
C ALA A 281 -48.26 -27.58 -34.64
N LEU A 282 -47.16 -28.08 -35.22
CA LEU A 282 -46.26 -27.27 -36.05
C LEU A 282 -47.05 -26.70 -37.23
N SER A 283 -47.13 -25.38 -37.32
CA SER A 283 -47.90 -24.69 -38.36
C SER A 283 -47.19 -23.41 -38.79
N THR A 284 -47.32 -23.08 -40.09
CA THR A 284 -46.78 -21.87 -40.72
C THR A 284 -47.78 -20.72 -40.75
N ARG A 285 -48.93 -20.85 -40.07
CA ARG A 285 -49.97 -19.82 -40.04
C ARG A 285 -49.49 -18.55 -39.34
N GLN A 286 -49.92 -17.40 -39.84
CA GLN A 286 -49.55 -16.09 -39.29
C GLN A 286 -50.01 -15.91 -37.85
N ASP A 287 -51.20 -16.42 -37.50
CA ASP A 287 -51.69 -16.45 -36.12
C ASP A 287 -51.78 -17.90 -35.60
N PRO A 288 -51.34 -18.17 -34.36
CA PRO A 288 -51.45 -19.49 -33.77
C PRO A 288 -52.89 -19.84 -33.38
N ASP A 289 -53.28 -21.09 -33.62
CA ASP A 289 -54.62 -21.58 -33.29
C ASP A 289 -54.95 -21.40 -31.80
N ARG A 290 -56.22 -21.15 -31.49
CA ARG A 290 -56.68 -21.02 -30.10
C ARG A 290 -56.61 -22.39 -29.41
N LEU A 291 -56.03 -22.42 -28.22
CA LEU A 291 -55.95 -23.64 -27.42
C LEU A 291 -57.34 -23.99 -26.86
N LEU A 292 -57.76 -25.24 -27.03
CA LEU A 292 -58.96 -25.73 -26.35
C LEU A 292 -58.67 -25.90 -24.84
N ARG A 293 -59.71 -25.69 -24.00
CA ARG A 293 -59.61 -25.84 -22.54
C ARG A 293 -59.09 -27.22 -22.11
N ARG A 294 -59.41 -28.27 -22.89
CA ARG A 294 -58.96 -29.65 -22.65
C ARG A 294 -57.47 -29.83 -22.87
N ASP A 295 -56.90 -29.18 -23.89
CA ASP A 295 -55.48 -29.30 -24.19
C ASP A 295 -54.65 -28.54 -23.16
N LEU A 296 -55.10 -27.34 -22.76
CA LEU A 296 -54.53 -26.61 -21.64
C LEU A 296 -54.47 -27.46 -20.36
N LEU A 297 -55.57 -28.11 -20.00
CA LEU A 297 -55.62 -28.99 -18.83
C LEU A 297 -54.63 -30.15 -18.94
N ARG A 298 -54.55 -30.81 -20.09
CA ARG A 298 -53.60 -31.92 -20.33
C ARG A 298 -52.16 -31.48 -20.17
N ILE A 299 -51.79 -30.33 -20.73
CA ILE A 299 -50.43 -29.82 -20.65
C ILE A 299 -50.08 -29.45 -19.22
N SER A 300 -50.96 -28.74 -18.52
CA SER A 300 -50.75 -28.40 -17.11
C SER A 300 -50.56 -29.65 -16.24
N ILE A 301 -51.37 -30.69 -16.46
CA ILE A 301 -51.22 -31.98 -15.76
C ILE A 301 -49.88 -32.64 -16.09
N VAL A 302 -49.50 -32.72 -17.38
CA VAL A 302 -48.24 -33.32 -17.81
C VAL A 302 -47.04 -32.56 -17.26
N THR A 303 -47.06 -31.22 -17.30
CA THR A 303 -45.99 -30.39 -16.74
C THR A 303 -45.89 -30.56 -15.24
N LEU A 304 -47.01 -30.56 -14.51
CA LEU A 304 -47.01 -30.79 -13.06
C LEU A 304 -46.51 -32.20 -12.71
N ALA A 305 -46.93 -33.21 -13.46
CA ALA A 305 -46.45 -34.59 -13.29
C ALA A 305 -44.96 -34.69 -13.61
N MET A 306 -44.45 -34.03 -14.65
CA MET A 306 -43.02 -34.01 -14.96
C MET A 306 -42.21 -33.31 -13.86
N VAL A 307 -42.71 -32.20 -13.31
CA VAL A 307 -42.06 -31.53 -12.18
C VAL A 307 -42.06 -32.43 -10.94
N GLY A 308 -43.22 -32.98 -10.55
CA GLY A 308 -43.35 -33.77 -9.33
C GLY A 308 -42.68 -35.15 -9.39
N LEU A 309 -42.80 -35.87 -10.51
CA LEU A 309 -42.33 -37.26 -10.63
C LEU A 309 -40.92 -37.38 -11.22
N LEU A 310 -40.42 -36.37 -11.92
CA LEU A 310 -39.09 -36.41 -12.54
C LEU A 310 -38.15 -35.40 -11.91
N TYR A 311 -38.53 -34.12 -11.85
CA TYR A 311 -37.62 -33.08 -11.35
C TYR A 311 -37.33 -33.19 -9.84
N VAL A 312 -38.36 -33.25 -9.00
CA VAL A 312 -38.20 -33.34 -7.53
C VAL A 312 -37.38 -34.56 -7.09
N PRO A 313 -37.70 -35.81 -7.51
CA PRO A 313 -36.93 -36.97 -7.08
C PRO A 313 -35.52 -36.99 -7.69
N LEU A 314 -35.32 -36.48 -8.91
CA LEU A 314 -33.99 -36.36 -9.49
C LEU A 314 -33.11 -35.40 -8.68
N PHE A 315 -33.64 -34.23 -8.32
CA PHE A 315 -32.91 -33.24 -7.52
C PHE A 315 -32.59 -33.78 -6.12
N GLY A 316 -33.54 -34.46 -5.48
CA GLY A 316 -33.32 -35.14 -4.20
C GLY A 316 -32.33 -36.30 -4.28
N TRP A 317 -32.30 -37.05 -5.38
CA TRP A 317 -31.32 -38.10 -5.61
C TRP A 317 -29.90 -37.54 -5.78
N ILE A 318 -29.74 -36.44 -6.52
CA ILE A 318 -28.45 -35.74 -6.67
C ILE A 318 -27.99 -35.19 -5.31
N GLU A 319 -28.89 -34.57 -4.53
CA GLU A 319 -28.60 -34.10 -3.17
C GLU A 319 -28.10 -35.23 -2.28
N HIS A 320 -28.79 -36.36 -2.31
CA HIS A 320 -28.40 -37.53 -1.56
C HIS A 320 -27.02 -38.06 -1.95
N LEU A 321 -26.74 -38.11 -3.25
CA LEU A 321 -25.46 -38.56 -3.80
C LEU A 321 -24.32 -37.65 -3.32
N VAL A 322 -24.50 -36.33 -3.41
CA VAL A 322 -23.48 -35.35 -3.01
C VAL A 322 -23.26 -35.33 -1.49
N GLN A 323 -24.31 -35.46 -0.68
CA GLN A 323 -24.17 -35.47 0.78
C GLN A 323 -23.56 -36.75 1.35
N LYS A 324 -23.84 -37.91 0.74
CA LYS A 324 -23.41 -39.21 1.27
C LYS A 324 -22.12 -39.76 0.68
N ASP A 325 -21.77 -39.37 -0.55
CA ASP A 325 -20.58 -39.89 -1.20
C ASP A 325 -19.38 -38.98 -0.90
N PRO A 326 -18.48 -39.37 0.03
CA PRO A 326 -17.30 -38.56 0.35
C PRO A 326 -16.38 -38.38 -0.87
N ARG A 327 -16.52 -39.21 -1.91
CA ARG A 327 -15.73 -39.10 -3.15
C ARG A 327 -15.83 -37.72 -3.79
N VAL A 328 -16.98 -37.05 -3.73
CA VAL A 328 -17.13 -35.71 -4.35
C VAL A 328 -16.24 -34.70 -3.61
N SER A 329 -16.31 -34.69 -2.28
CA SER A 329 -15.46 -33.82 -1.45
C SER A 329 -13.98 -34.22 -1.50
N GLU A 330 -13.67 -35.51 -1.58
CA GLU A 330 -12.30 -36.04 -1.69
C GLU A 330 -11.67 -35.69 -3.03
N LEU A 331 -12.41 -35.77 -4.14
CA LEU A 331 -11.93 -35.38 -5.46
C LEU A 331 -11.60 -33.88 -5.52
N ARG A 332 -12.42 -33.04 -4.90
CA ARG A 332 -12.12 -31.60 -4.75
C ARG A 332 -10.86 -31.40 -3.90
N ALA A 333 -10.81 -32.02 -2.71
CA ALA A 333 -9.66 -31.90 -1.81
C ALA A 333 -8.37 -32.40 -2.48
N HIS A 334 -8.43 -33.47 -3.27
CA HIS A 334 -7.30 -33.98 -4.05
C HIS A 334 -6.87 -33.01 -5.14
N ALA A 335 -7.81 -32.41 -5.87
CA ALA A 335 -7.50 -31.38 -6.85
C ALA A 335 -6.82 -30.16 -6.20
N GLU A 336 -7.29 -29.74 -5.03
CA GLU A 336 -6.74 -28.58 -4.32
C GLU A 336 -5.38 -28.86 -3.67
N GLN A 337 -5.19 -30.05 -3.10
CA GLN A 337 -3.95 -30.37 -2.38
C GLN A 337 -2.83 -30.82 -3.31
N LYS A 338 -3.18 -31.46 -4.44
CA LYS A 338 -2.19 -32.04 -5.36
C LYS A 338 -2.10 -31.29 -6.67
N VAL A 339 -3.24 -31.09 -7.35
CA VAL A 339 -3.26 -30.52 -8.71
C VAL A 339 -2.97 -29.03 -8.71
N VAL A 340 -3.50 -28.26 -7.75
CA VAL A 340 -3.25 -26.80 -7.69
C VAL A 340 -1.77 -26.48 -7.44
N PRO A 341 -1.08 -27.06 -6.44
CA PRO A 341 0.35 -26.83 -6.25
C PRO A 341 1.19 -27.39 -7.40
N GLU A 342 0.80 -28.52 -7.99
CA GLU A 342 1.47 -29.09 -9.16
C GLU A 342 1.34 -28.17 -10.38
N LEU A 343 0.15 -27.63 -10.66
CA LEU A 343 -0.03 -26.61 -11.70
C LEU A 343 0.79 -25.35 -11.43
N GLU A 344 0.77 -24.86 -10.19
CA GLU A 344 1.55 -23.70 -9.75
C GLU A 344 3.05 -23.95 -9.94
N SER A 345 3.52 -25.17 -9.69
CA SER A 345 4.90 -25.59 -9.95
C SER A 345 5.22 -25.73 -11.44
N VAL A 346 4.30 -26.24 -12.27
CA VAL A 346 4.50 -26.39 -13.72
C VAL A 346 4.49 -25.03 -14.42
N LEU A 347 3.79 -24.05 -13.85
CA LEU A 347 3.79 -22.65 -14.30
C LEU A 347 5.12 -21.90 -14.05
N HIS A 348 6.15 -22.56 -13.50
CA HIS A 348 7.57 -22.17 -13.43
C HIS A 348 7.84 -20.68 -13.72
N TYR A 349 7.62 -19.83 -12.72
CA TYR A 349 8.25 -18.52 -12.68
C TYR A 349 9.58 -18.64 -11.95
N LEU A 350 10.63 -18.04 -12.53
CA LEU A 350 11.82 -17.73 -11.74
C LEU A 350 11.42 -16.54 -10.86
N VAL A 351 11.13 -16.79 -9.58
CA VAL A 351 11.02 -15.73 -8.58
C VAL A 351 12.38 -15.06 -8.51
N LEU A 352 12.45 -13.78 -8.84
CA LEU A 352 13.67 -13.01 -8.78
C LEU A 352 13.42 -11.72 -7.99
N GLU A 353 14.44 -11.25 -7.30
CA GLU A 353 14.48 -9.93 -6.67
C GLU A 353 15.14 -8.95 -7.65
N GLN A 354 14.67 -7.71 -7.71
CA GLN A 354 15.30 -6.68 -8.56
C GLN A 354 16.01 -5.65 -7.70
N ILE A 355 17.33 -5.49 -7.90
CA ILE A 355 18.16 -4.49 -7.25
C ILE A 355 18.83 -3.62 -8.32
N ASP A 356 18.57 -2.31 -8.31
CA ASP A 356 19.11 -1.32 -9.27
C ASP A 356 18.92 -1.69 -10.77
N GLY A 357 17.88 -2.47 -11.07
CA GLY A 357 17.56 -2.90 -12.44
C GLY A 357 18.04 -4.32 -12.78
N ASP A 358 19.01 -4.87 -12.04
CA ASP A 358 19.53 -6.22 -12.22
C ASP A 358 18.69 -7.27 -11.46
N LEU A 359 18.63 -8.48 -12.00
CA LEU A 359 17.82 -9.59 -11.49
C LEU A 359 18.66 -10.54 -10.62
N TYR A 360 18.16 -10.83 -9.43
CA TYR A 360 18.82 -11.65 -8.42
C TYR A 360 17.92 -12.80 -7.94
N LEU A 361 18.53 -13.89 -7.47
CA LEU A 361 17.83 -14.98 -6.79
C LEU A 361 17.12 -14.50 -5.51
N PRO A 362 16.00 -15.14 -5.12
CA PRO A 362 15.27 -14.77 -3.92
C PRO A 362 16.10 -15.01 -2.65
N GLY A 363 15.96 -14.13 -1.66
CA GLY A 363 16.78 -14.07 -0.45
C GLY A 363 18.11 -13.34 -0.60
N THR A 364 18.31 -12.57 -1.68
CA THR A 364 19.51 -11.71 -1.87
C THR A 364 19.36 -10.44 -1.05
N ILE A 365 18.17 -9.83 -1.04
CA ILE A 365 17.81 -8.66 -0.22
C ILE A 365 17.97 -8.95 1.27
N ASP A 366 17.50 -10.11 1.74
CA ASP A 366 17.65 -10.52 3.15
C ASP A 366 19.11 -10.70 3.57
N LYS A 367 19.95 -11.25 2.68
CA LYS A 367 21.39 -11.41 2.94
C LYS A 367 22.11 -10.07 3.01
N ILE A 368 21.72 -9.10 2.17
CA ILE A 368 22.26 -7.73 2.20
C ILE A 368 21.84 -7.04 3.50
N SER A 369 20.57 -7.15 3.88
CA SER A 369 20.04 -6.58 5.13
C SER A 369 20.71 -7.18 6.37
N GLY A 370 20.94 -8.49 6.38
CA GLY A 370 21.68 -9.16 7.47
C GLY A 370 23.17 -8.80 7.51
N ALA A 371 23.79 -8.49 6.37
CA ALA A 371 25.16 -7.96 6.32
C ALA A 371 25.22 -6.51 6.85
N LEU A 372 24.18 -5.72 6.57
CA LEU A 372 24.03 -4.35 7.04
C LEU A 372 23.96 -4.28 8.56
N GLN A 373 23.03 -5.04 9.15
CA GLN A 373 22.85 -5.10 10.60
C GLN A 373 24.14 -5.51 11.34
N LYS A 374 24.94 -6.40 10.75
CA LYS A 374 26.24 -6.81 11.30
C LYS A 374 27.30 -5.71 11.21
N ALA A 375 27.27 -4.88 10.16
CA ALA A 375 28.17 -3.76 10.00
C ALA A 375 27.83 -2.64 11.00
N ASP A 376 26.54 -2.34 11.18
CA ASP A 376 26.05 -1.35 12.14
C ASP A 376 26.39 -1.74 13.57
N PHE A 377 26.12 -3.00 13.96
CA PHE A 377 26.44 -3.49 15.30
C PHE A 377 27.93 -3.34 15.66
N ARG A 378 28.83 -3.59 14.69
CA ARG A 378 30.27 -3.42 14.91
C ARG A 378 30.68 -1.96 15.03
N LEU A 379 30.09 -1.09 14.22
CA LEU A 379 30.37 0.34 14.27
C LEU A 379 29.90 0.95 15.60
N GLU A 380 28.74 0.53 16.08
CA GLU A 380 28.17 0.95 17.35
C GLU A 380 29.09 0.58 18.53
N GLN A 381 29.67 -0.62 18.50
CA GLN A 381 30.63 -1.05 19.53
C GLN A 381 31.89 -0.17 19.55
N GLU A 382 32.48 0.10 18.40
CA GLU A 382 33.66 0.97 18.28
C GLU A 382 33.34 2.42 18.68
N ARG A 383 32.11 2.88 18.41
CA ARG A 383 31.62 4.20 18.80
C ARG A 383 31.51 4.34 20.32
N ALA A 384 30.92 3.35 20.98
CA ALA A 384 30.76 3.35 22.44
C ALA A 384 32.13 3.36 23.16
N GLU A 385 33.12 2.65 22.62
CA GLU A 385 34.50 2.72 23.15
C GLU A 385 35.14 4.09 22.98
N LEU A 386 34.90 4.76 21.85
CA LEU A 386 35.41 6.10 21.60
C LEU A 386 34.73 7.14 22.49
N GLU A 387 33.42 7.06 22.68
CA GLU A 387 32.66 7.91 23.59
C GLU A 387 33.19 7.82 25.03
N HIS A 388 33.42 6.59 25.51
CA HIS A 388 34.02 6.37 26.83
C HIS A 388 35.40 7.04 26.97
N GLU A 389 36.28 6.88 25.97
CA GLU A 389 37.62 7.47 26.02
C GLU A 389 37.59 9.00 25.89
N ILE A 390 36.59 9.58 25.24
CA ILE A 390 36.36 11.02 25.22
C ILE A 390 36.13 11.51 26.65
N THR A 391 35.14 10.97 27.34
CA THR A 391 34.81 11.38 28.72
C THR A 391 36.00 11.21 29.66
N VAL A 392 36.71 10.07 29.59
CA VAL A 392 37.92 9.84 30.40
C VAL A 392 39.00 10.90 30.16
N ALA A 393 39.19 11.35 28.91
CA ALA A 393 40.17 12.38 28.60
C ALA A 393 39.75 13.77 29.10
N PHE A 394 38.45 14.09 29.08
CA PHE A 394 37.93 15.35 29.59
C PHE A 394 37.92 15.39 31.13
N ASP A 395 37.55 14.30 31.80
CA ASP A 395 37.67 14.15 33.26
C ASP A 395 39.12 14.44 33.73
N SER A 396 40.11 13.84 33.05
CA SER A 396 41.52 14.09 33.35
C SER A 396 41.96 15.54 33.07
N LEU A 397 41.30 16.23 32.13
CA LEU A 397 41.57 17.64 31.88
C LEU A 397 40.97 18.55 32.96
N GLU A 398 39.79 18.21 33.49
CA GLU A 398 39.18 18.89 34.62
C GLU A 398 40.07 18.82 35.87
N GLU A 399 40.69 17.67 36.14
CA GLU A 399 41.67 17.51 37.23
C GLU A 399 42.89 18.44 37.07
N ASN A 400 43.32 18.71 35.84
CA ASN A 400 44.46 19.60 35.56
C ASN A 400 44.13 21.09 35.74
N VAL A 401 42.84 21.47 35.84
CA VAL A 401 42.43 22.85 36.12
C VAL A 401 42.96 23.29 37.48
N ASP A 402 42.95 22.41 38.48
CA ASP A 402 43.50 22.71 39.81
C ASP A 402 44.99 23.02 39.77
N THR A 403 45.75 22.32 38.91
CA THR A 403 47.18 22.59 38.72
C THR A 403 47.43 23.97 38.10
N TYR A 404 46.53 24.44 37.23
CA TYR A 404 46.57 25.81 36.71
C TYR A 404 46.22 26.83 37.81
N LEU A 405 45.19 26.56 38.60
CA LEU A 405 44.77 27.44 39.69
C LEU A 405 45.84 27.54 40.78
N ASP A 406 46.56 26.46 41.10
CA ASP A 406 47.68 26.49 42.04
C ASP A 406 48.82 27.37 41.54
N TRP A 407 49.12 27.36 40.23
CA TRP A 407 50.08 28.31 39.65
C TRP A 407 49.53 29.74 39.70
N TYR A 408 48.26 29.92 39.35
CA TYR A 408 47.57 31.21 39.37
C TYR A 408 47.64 31.82 40.77
N TYR A 409 47.24 31.11 41.82
CA TYR A 409 47.30 31.60 43.21
C TYR A 409 48.67 31.36 43.87
N SER A 410 49.75 31.16 43.09
CA SER A 410 51.11 31.10 43.66
C SER A 410 51.82 32.44 43.62
N LEU A 411 52.73 32.65 44.58
CA LEU A 411 53.61 33.81 44.64
C LEU A 411 54.41 33.99 43.33
N HIS A 412 54.90 32.89 42.74
CA HIS A 412 55.64 32.95 41.48
C HIS A 412 54.75 33.35 40.30
N GLY A 413 53.51 32.85 40.24
CA GLY A 413 52.53 33.23 39.22
C GLY A 413 52.12 34.70 39.34
N GLU A 414 52.02 35.22 40.55
CA GLU A 414 51.71 36.61 40.83
C GLU A 414 52.74 37.59 40.24
N TYR A 415 54.04 37.35 40.47
CA TYR A 415 55.11 38.16 39.86
C TYR A 415 55.04 38.14 38.32
N GLY A 416 54.78 36.97 37.73
CA GLY A 416 54.59 36.83 36.29
C GLY A 416 53.41 37.65 35.76
N ARG A 417 52.26 37.60 36.44
CA ARG A 417 51.07 38.37 36.05
C ARG A 417 51.26 39.87 36.22
N LEU A 418 51.95 40.33 37.26
CA LEU A 418 52.20 41.76 37.47
C LEU A 418 53.05 42.37 36.35
N VAL A 419 54.12 41.67 35.93
CA VAL A 419 54.98 42.11 34.81
C VAL A 419 54.17 42.21 33.53
N ASN A 420 53.37 41.19 33.21
CA ASN A 420 52.57 41.16 31.99
C ASN A 420 51.35 42.12 32.04
N LEU A 421 50.88 42.48 33.24
CA LEU A 421 49.88 43.53 33.40
C LEU A 421 50.44 44.90 33.01
N MET A 422 51.69 45.19 33.41
CA MET A 422 52.37 46.45 33.06
C MET A 422 52.71 46.58 31.58
N SER A 423 52.98 45.45 30.90
CA SER A 423 53.21 45.44 29.45
C SER A 423 51.92 45.43 28.62
N GLY A 424 50.74 45.20 29.24
CA GLY A 424 49.46 45.09 28.56
C GLY A 424 49.17 43.71 27.95
N GLU A 425 50.01 42.70 28.24
CA GLU A 425 49.96 41.35 27.66
C GLU A 425 49.42 40.29 28.65
N LEU A 426 48.82 40.71 29.78
CA LEU A 426 48.37 39.80 30.85
C LEU A 426 47.39 38.72 30.36
N GLU A 427 46.43 39.09 29.52
CA GLU A 427 45.41 38.15 29.03
C GLU A 427 46.04 37.02 28.20
N ASP A 428 46.98 37.37 27.31
CA ASP A 428 47.71 36.42 26.47
C ASP A 428 48.67 35.55 27.31
N TYR A 429 49.32 36.14 28.31
CA TYR A 429 50.18 35.40 29.25
C TYR A 429 49.40 34.37 30.06
N MET A 430 48.21 34.73 30.57
CA MET A 430 47.33 33.79 31.29
C MET A 430 46.79 32.70 30.38
N ALA A 431 46.51 33.02 29.11
CA ALA A 431 46.07 32.04 28.11
C ALA A 431 47.17 31.01 27.80
N GLU A 432 48.42 31.45 27.62
CA GLU A 432 49.55 30.56 27.35
C GLU A 432 49.86 29.67 28.55
N LYS A 433 49.75 30.20 29.78
CA LYS A 433 49.93 29.39 31.00
C LYS A 433 48.79 28.40 31.24
N LEU A 434 47.56 28.79 30.92
CA LEU A 434 46.42 27.87 30.94
C LEU A 434 46.65 26.72 29.96
N LYS A 435 47.08 27.03 28.74
CA LYS A 435 47.44 26.03 27.73
C LYS A 435 48.54 25.09 28.21
N GLU A 436 49.63 25.63 28.76
CA GLU A 436 50.77 24.87 29.26
C GLU A 436 50.35 23.89 30.36
N LYS A 437 49.52 24.33 31.30
CA LYS A 437 49.07 23.52 32.44
C LYS A 437 48.01 22.50 32.06
N LEU A 438 47.06 22.85 31.18
CA LEU A 438 46.07 21.91 30.64
C LEU A 438 46.68 20.86 29.69
N ALA A 439 47.80 21.18 29.03
CA ALA A 439 48.50 20.25 28.15
C ALA A 439 49.49 19.34 28.89
N SER A 440 49.67 19.54 30.20
CA SER A 440 50.48 18.64 31.02
C SER A 440 49.78 17.27 31.18
N ASN A 441 50.55 16.19 31.30
CA ASN A 441 50.07 14.80 31.49
C ASN A 441 49.58 13.96 30.29
N LYS A 442 49.86 14.32 29.02
CA LYS A 442 49.50 13.46 27.85
C LYS A 442 47.99 13.08 27.84
N THR A 443 47.14 13.96 28.37
CA THR A 443 45.71 13.76 28.64
C THR A 443 44.95 13.18 27.44
N PHE A 444 45.32 13.59 26.24
CA PHE A 444 44.67 13.16 25.00
C PHE A 444 45.46 12.13 24.17
N GLU A 445 46.55 11.55 24.70
CA GLU A 445 47.35 10.58 23.94
C GLU A 445 46.57 9.29 23.67
N LYS A 446 45.84 8.78 24.67
CA LYS A 446 44.98 7.60 24.50
C LYS A 446 43.77 7.89 23.60
N LEU A 447 43.12 9.04 23.79
CA LEU A 447 42.02 9.48 22.93
C LEU A 447 42.46 9.58 21.45
N ALA A 448 43.63 10.17 21.18
CA ALA A 448 44.17 10.28 19.82
C ALA A 448 44.42 8.89 19.18
N LEU A 449 44.87 7.91 19.96
CA LEU A 449 45.01 6.53 19.49
C LEU A 449 43.65 5.89 19.20
N LYS A 450 42.67 6.06 20.09
CA LYS A 450 41.31 5.54 19.91
C LYS A 450 40.58 6.15 18.71
N ILE A 451 40.75 7.45 18.46
CA ILE A 451 40.24 8.11 17.25
C ILE A 451 40.82 7.50 15.97
N ASN A 452 42.13 7.22 15.95
CA ASN A 452 42.77 6.59 14.80
C ASN A 452 42.33 5.13 14.62
N GLN A 453 42.13 4.39 15.72
CA GLN A 453 41.59 3.04 15.70
C GLN A 453 40.16 3.01 15.16
N PHE A 454 39.28 3.89 15.66
CA PHE A 454 37.90 4.04 15.19
C PHE A 454 37.84 4.35 13.70
N THR A 455 38.64 5.31 13.22
CA THR A 455 38.71 5.67 11.78
C THR A 455 39.15 4.49 10.93
N LYS A 456 40.15 3.73 11.39
CA LYS A 456 40.63 2.53 10.70
C LYS A 456 39.58 1.41 10.72
N ALA A 457 38.93 1.17 11.86
CA ALA A 457 37.87 0.19 12.02
C ALA A 457 36.69 0.52 11.09
N GLN A 458 36.29 1.78 11.01
CA GLN A 458 35.26 2.26 10.09
C GLN A 458 35.60 1.95 8.62
N GLY A 459 36.83 2.23 8.17
CA GLY A 459 37.31 1.90 6.83
C GLY A 459 37.34 0.39 6.55
N GLN A 460 37.71 -0.42 7.55
CA GLN A 460 37.71 -1.88 7.46
C GLN A 460 36.30 -2.46 7.39
N ILE A 461 35.39 -2.00 8.25
CA ILE A 461 33.97 -2.40 8.26
C ILE A 461 33.35 -2.09 6.91
N LYS A 462 33.60 -0.90 6.35
CA LYS A 462 33.16 -0.50 5.01
C LYS A 462 33.65 -1.46 3.92
N THR A 463 34.96 -1.76 3.93
CA THR A 463 35.56 -2.64 2.92
C THR A 463 35.00 -4.06 3.02
N ILE A 464 34.83 -4.59 4.24
CA ILE A 464 34.26 -5.90 4.49
C ILE A 464 32.80 -5.95 4.03
N PHE A 465 32.01 -4.92 4.34
CA PHE A 465 30.61 -4.82 3.96
C PHE A 465 30.45 -4.79 2.44
N TYR A 466 31.09 -3.84 1.73
CA TYR A 466 30.99 -3.78 0.28
C TYR A 466 31.53 -5.05 -0.39
N GLY A 467 32.62 -5.63 0.13
CA GLY A 467 33.14 -6.90 -0.36
C GLY A 467 32.19 -8.09 -0.12
N GLN A 468 31.35 -8.06 0.92
CA GLN A 468 30.29 -9.05 1.14
C GLN A 468 29.10 -8.81 0.21
N VAL A 469 28.68 -7.56 0.03
CA VAL A 469 27.61 -7.19 -0.90
C VAL A 469 28.00 -7.59 -2.33
N ASP A 470 29.22 -7.32 -2.77
CA ASP A 470 29.68 -7.72 -4.11
C ASP A 470 29.67 -9.24 -4.29
N LYS A 471 30.06 -10.01 -3.26
CA LYS A 471 29.97 -11.48 -3.29
C LYS A 471 28.52 -11.97 -3.34
N ILE A 472 27.63 -11.35 -2.57
CA ILE A 472 26.20 -11.68 -2.55
C ILE A 472 25.57 -11.37 -3.91
N LYS A 473 25.86 -10.19 -4.49
CA LYS A 473 25.40 -9.80 -5.83
C LYS A 473 25.96 -10.74 -6.90
N ALA A 474 27.25 -11.05 -6.89
CA ALA A 474 27.87 -11.95 -7.87
C ALA A 474 27.31 -13.38 -7.79
N ALA A 475 26.99 -13.87 -6.59
CA ALA A 475 26.40 -15.20 -6.40
C ALA A 475 24.91 -15.27 -6.76
N GLY A 476 24.19 -14.14 -6.65
CA GLY A 476 22.75 -14.07 -6.90
C GLY A 476 22.37 -13.67 -8.33
N LEU A 477 23.31 -13.16 -9.14
CA LEU A 477 23.00 -12.54 -10.44
C LEU A 477 22.48 -13.57 -11.46
N VAL A 478 21.30 -13.31 -12.02
CA VAL A 478 20.71 -14.12 -13.09
C VAL A 478 20.89 -13.42 -14.43
N THR A 479 21.82 -13.92 -15.25
CA THR A 479 22.20 -13.33 -16.56
C THR A 479 21.44 -13.92 -17.75
N ASN A 480 20.74 -15.04 -17.58
CA ASN A 480 19.92 -15.66 -18.62
C ASN A 480 18.64 -16.23 -18.01
N ALA A 481 17.54 -15.47 -18.10
CA ALA A 481 16.22 -15.96 -17.79
C ALA A 481 15.54 -16.42 -19.09
N SER A 482 15.63 -17.71 -19.40
CA SER A 482 14.88 -18.34 -20.50
C SER A 482 13.39 -18.56 -20.15
N ASN A 483 13.02 -18.39 -18.89
CA ASN A 483 11.67 -18.57 -18.36
C ASN A 483 11.03 -17.21 -18.02
N PRO A 484 9.69 -17.09 -18.04
CA PRO A 484 9.01 -15.89 -17.58
C PRO A 484 9.37 -15.59 -16.11
N ILE A 485 9.68 -14.32 -15.84
CA ILE A 485 10.27 -13.84 -14.59
C ILE A 485 9.17 -13.21 -13.73
N GLN A 486 9.09 -13.58 -12.46
CA GLN A 486 8.24 -12.90 -11.48
C GLN A 486 9.14 -12.15 -10.51
N ILE A 487 9.00 -10.82 -10.47
CA ILE A 487 9.75 -9.99 -9.53
C ILE A 487 9.01 -9.97 -8.19
N GLU A 488 9.60 -10.57 -7.16
CA GLU A 488 9.02 -10.64 -5.80
C GLU A 488 9.05 -9.28 -5.11
N GLU A 489 10.19 -8.61 -5.23
CA GLU A 489 10.46 -7.33 -4.60
C GLU A 489 11.35 -6.47 -5.49
N ARG A 490 11.03 -5.18 -5.58
CA ARG A 490 11.82 -4.17 -6.29
C ARG A 490 12.32 -3.15 -5.28
N THR A 491 13.64 -3.11 -5.12
CA THR A 491 14.27 -2.16 -4.23
C THR A 491 15.54 -1.60 -4.87
N THR A 492 15.85 -0.33 -4.61
CA THR A 492 17.14 0.25 -5.02
C THR A 492 18.15 0.06 -3.90
N MET A 493 19.43 -0.11 -4.26
CA MET A 493 20.50 -0.20 -3.27
C MET A 493 20.53 1.04 -2.37
N THR A 494 20.15 2.19 -2.91
CA THR A 494 20.00 3.45 -2.16
C THR A 494 18.89 3.40 -1.11
N SER A 495 17.82 2.64 -1.33
CA SER A 495 16.73 2.47 -0.36
C SER A 495 17.07 1.42 0.70
N LEU A 496 17.82 0.37 0.34
CA LEU A 496 18.29 -0.67 1.28
C LEU A 496 19.36 -0.19 2.25
N LEU A 497 20.27 0.64 1.75
CA LEU A 497 21.32 1.24 2.57
C LEU A 497 20.79 2.39 3.45
N GLY A 498 19.56 2.86 3.20
CA GLY A 498 19.03 4.07 3.81
C GLY A 498 19.85 5.33 3.49
N PRO A 499 19.31 6.51 3.80
CA PRO A 499 20.08 7.76 3.77
C PRO A 499 21.25 7.75 4.77
N ASP A 500 21.12 6.96 5.84
CA ASP A 500 22.03 6.98 6.99
C ASP A 500 23.38 6.32 6.71
N LEU A 501 23.48 5.24 5.93
CA LEU A 501 24.80 4.66 5.63
C LEU A 501 25.64 5.53 4.70
N HIS A 502 25.01 6.21 3.73
CA HIS A 502 25.75 7.02 2.78
C HIS A 502 26.41 8.22 3.48
N GLN A 503 25.77 8.78 4.51
CA GLN A 503 26.32 9.87 5.28
C GLN A 503 27.20 9.41 6.45
N SER A 504 26.83 8.36 7.18
CA SER A 504 27.54 7.93 8.40
C SER A 504 28.93 7.35 8.12
N TYR A 505 29.11 6.66 6.99
CA TYR A 505 30.39 6.04 6.63
C TYR A 505 31.36 6.94 5.86
N LEU A 506 30.91 8.08 5.33
CA LEU A 506 31.75 9.00 4.54
C LEU A 506 32.21 10.23 5.34
N SER A 507 31.75 10.40 6.58
CA SER A 507 31.76 11.73 7.19
C SER A 507 32.41 11.86 8.57
N PHE A 508 32.80 10.82 9.32
CA PHE A 508 33.46 11.06 10.61
C PHE A 508 34.78 11.83 10.46
N GLU A 509 35.68 11.38 9.58
CA GLU A 509 36.94 12.06 9.26
C GLU A 509 36.71 13.48 8.70
N ASN A 510 35.74 13.61 7.77
CA ASN A 510 35.38 14.90 7.20
C ASN A 510 34.71 15.83 8.23
N ARG A 511 33.91 15.34 9.17
CA ARG A 511 33.21 16.13 10.20
C ARG A 511 34.14 16.58 11.31
N MET A 512 35.09 15.73 11.73
CA MET A 512 36.17 16.15 12.62
C MET A 512 37.06 17.24 11.99
N THR A 513 37.22 17.20 10.67
CA THR A 513 38.00 18.18 9.91
C THR A 513 37.22 19.47 9.60
N ILE A 514 35.92 19.40 9.28
CA ILE A 514 35.09 20.48 8.71
C ILE A 514 34.17 21.15 9.74
N SER A 515 33.82 20.49 10.85
CA SER A 515 32.96 21.09 11.86
C SER A 515 33.58 22.39 12.39
N ALA A 516 32.73 23.42 12.46
CA ALA A 516 33.06 24.86 12.45
C ALA A 516 33.87 25.41 13.64
N GLY A 517 34.75 24.64 14.27
CA GLY A 517 35.64 25.12 15.32
C GLY A 517 36.68 24.13 15.86
N MET A 518 36.79 22.90 15.32
CA MET A 518 37.69 21.88 15.90
C MET A 518 38.97 21.63 15.08
N GLY A 519 38.90 21.60 13.75
CA GLY A 519 40.10 21.47 12.89
C GLY A 519 40.99 20.27 13.23
N ILE A 520 40.39 19.19 13.75
CA ILE A 520 41.07 17.97 14.16
C ILE A 520 41.15 17.08 12.92
N VAL A 521 42.38 16.76 12.50
CA VAL A 521 42.62 15.90 11.33
C VAL A 521 42.82 14.48 11.85
N ALA A 522 42.05 13.51 11.35
CA ALA A 522 42.32 12.10 11.61
C ALA A 522 43.73 11.75 11.10
N GLY A 523 44.54 11.02 11.87
CA GLY A 523 45.94 10.72 11.54
C GLY A 523 47.00 11.66 12.14
N LEU A 524 46.61 12.63 12.97
CA LEU A 524 47.55 13.45 13.73
C LEU A 524 48.20 12.64 14.87
N TYR A 525 49.52 12.78 15.07
CA TYR A 525 50.21 12.21 16.24
C TYR A 525 49.75 12.90 17.54
N ALA A 526 49.66 12.14 18.64
CA ALA A 526 49.10 12.53 19.94
C ALA A 526 49.47 13.93 20.44
N GLY A 527 50.73 14.36 20.25
CA GLY A 527 51.19 15.68 20.70
C GLY A 527 50.51 16.86 19.99
N ARG A 528 50.20 16.74 18.70
CA ARG A 528 49.50 17.82 17.96
C ARG A 528 48.00 17.84 18.24
N PHE A 529 47.39 16.67 18.52
CA PHE A 529 45.98 16.58 18.87
C PHE A 529 45.75 17.27 20.22
N SER A 530 46.57 16.92 21.21
CA SER A 530 46.55 17.53 22.55
C SER A 530 46.70 19.04 22.47
N ALA A 531 47.69 19.54 21.70
CA ALA A 531 47.92 20.98 21.55
C ALA A 531 46.72 21.73 20.94
N LYS A 532 46.03 21.15 19.95
CA LYS A 532 44.84 21.76 19.34
C LYS A 532 43.64 21.75 20.29
N MET A 533 43.43 20.65 21.03
CA MET A 533 42.35 20.55 22.01
C MET A 533 42.54 21.55 23.15
N SER A 534 43.74 21.62 23.74
CA SER A 534 44.06 22.61 24.76
C SER A 534 43.93 24.04 24.22
N GLN A 535 44.35 24.30 22.99
CA GLN A 535 44.17 25.62 22.34
C GLN A 535 42.70 26.00 22.17
N LYS A 536 41.83 25.03 21.82
CA LYS A 536 40.38 25.27 21.68
C LYS A 536 39.72 25.57 23.01
N ILE A 537 40.10 24.86 24.07
CA ILE A 537 39.61 25.13 25.43
C ILE A 537 40.03 26.53 25.87
N VAL A 538 41.31 26.87 25.69
CA VAL A 538 41.85 28.21 26.00
C VAL A 538 41.14 29.30 25.19
N SER A 539 40.92 29.10 23.89
CA SER A 539 40.21 30.07 23.06
C SER A 539 38.74 30.23 23.50
N ARG A 540 38.09 29.16 23.95
CA ARG A 540 36.73 29.23 24.52
C ARG A 540 36.70 30.02 25.82
N VAL A 541 37.71 29.82 26.68
CA VAL A 541 37.89 30.58 27.92
C VAL A 541 38.13 32.07 27.65
N MET A 542 38.91 32.40 26.62
CA MET A 542 39.13 33.79 26.16
C MET A 542 37.87 34.40 25.55
N GLN A 543 37.15 33.67 24.67
CA GLN A 543 35.90 34.14 24.04
C GLN A 543 34.83 34.50 25.06
N ARG A 544 34.72 33.72 26.14
CA ARG A 544 33.80 34.01 27.26
C ARG A 544 34.28 35.16 28.15
N GLY A 545 35.45 35.74 27.87
CA GLY A 545 36.02 36.85 28.62
C GLY A 545 36.41 36.50 30.05
N ILE A 546 36.66 35.21 30.35
CA ILE A 546 36.96 34.74 31.70
C ILE A 546 38.34 35.30 32.14
N LEU A 547 39.34 35.24 31.26
CA LEU A 547 40.67 35.81 31.49
C LEU A 547 40.63 37.33 31.60
N LYS A 548 39.80 38.01 30.79
CA LYS A 548 39.57 39.46 30.89
C LYS A 548 38.92 39.87 32.21
N GLN A 549 37.98 39.08 32.73
CA GLN A 549 37.39 39.31 34.06
C GLN A 549 38.46 39.15 35.15
N ALA A 550 39.27 38.10 35.06
CA ALA A 550 40.39 37.83 35.94
C ALA A 550 41.43 38.98 35.94
N ALA A 551 41.81 39.46 34.76
CA ALA A 551 42.72 40.60 34.59
C ALA A 551 42.16 41.90 35.20
N LYS A 552 40.85 42.17 35.05
CA LYS A 552 40.20 43.33 35.66
C LYS A 552 40.17 43.26 37.19
N MET A 553 40.00 42.07 37.77
CA MET A 553 40.07 41.88 39.22
C MET A 553 41.49 42.16 39.73
N MET A 554 42.52 41.65 39.05
CA MET A 554 43.91 41.95 39.38
C MET A 554 44.27 43.41 39.26
N LEU A 555 43.79 44.09 38.22
CA LEU A 555 44.02 45.53 38.05
C LEU A 555 43.47 46.32 39.26
N ARG A 556 42.30 45.93 39.78
CA ARG A 556 41.73 46.55 41.00
C ARG A 556 42.60 46.30 42.23
N VAL A 557 43.12 45.09 42.39
CA VAL A 557 44.03 44.73 43.50
C VAL A 557 45.38 45.47 43.38
N ALA A 558 45.95 45.56 42.17
CA ALA A 558 47.21 46.24 41.90
C ALA A 558 47.11 47.77 42.07
N ILE A 559 46.00 48.40 41.68
CA ILE A 559 45.73 49.82 41.96
C ILE A 559 45.58 50.04 43.49
N GLY A 560 45.05 49.06 44.23
CA GLY A 560 45.06 49.09 45.69
C GLY A 560 46.46 49.06 46.31
N ARG A 561 47.46 48.47 45.62
CA ARG A 561 48.86 48.42 46.07
C ARG A 561 49.60 49.74 45.90
N SER A 562 49.22 50.60 44.95
CA SER A 562 49.88 51.89 44.71
C SER A 562 49.46 53.00 45.69
N VAL A 563 48.45 52.77 46.52
CA VAL A 563 48.06 53.69 47.61
C VAL A 563 48.97 53.56 48.85
N GLY A 564 49.84 52.56 48.89
CA GLY A 564 50.69 52.26 50.06
C GLY A 564 52.21 52.38 49.87
N ALA A 565 52.71 52.74 48.68
CA ALA A 565 54.15 52.78 48.41
C ALA A 565 54.58 54.10 47.79
N THR A 566 54.65 55.15 48.59
CA THR A 566 55.55 56.31 48.40
C THR A 566 55.62 57.09 49.72
N GLU A 567 56.66 56.86 50.51
CA GLU A 567 57.10 57.85 51.47
C GLU A 567 57.72 59.03 50.69
N GLY A 568 57.18 60.25 50.91
CA GLY A 568 57.91 61.48 50.62
C GLY A 568 57.18 62.56 49.83
N ALA A 569 56.51 63.45 50.57
CA ALA A 569 56.20 64.86 50.27
C ALA A 569 55.15 65.21 49.19
N GLY A 570 54.02 65.78 49.64
CA GLY A 570 53.18 66.66 48.80
C GLY A 570 51.66 66.63 49.03
N THR A 571 51.19 67.04 50.22
CA THR A 571 49.88 67.70 50.51
C THR A 571 48.57 67.19 49.88
N GLY A 572 47.63 66.70 50.71
CA GLY A 572 46.22 66.56 50.29
C GLY A 572 45.23 65.84 51.23
N SER A 573 45.19 66.18 52.52
CA SER A 573 44.10 65.96 53.51
C SER A 573 43.43 64.58 53.64
N LEU A 574 43.86 63.88 54.70
CA LEU A 574 43.05 62.97 55.51
C LEU A 574 41.91 63.74 56.20
N THR A 575 40.67 63.26 56.11
CA THR A 575 39.62 63.59 57.07
C THR A 575 38.67 62.40 57.18
N GLY A 576 38.68 61.73 58.33
CA GLY A 576 37.77 60.63 58.66
C GLY A 576 36.47 61.13 59.27
N ALA A 577 35.46 60.26 59.29
CA ALA A 577 34.36 60.31 60.25
C ALA A 577 33.74 58.90 60.39
N ALA A 578 33.78 58.40 61.62
CA ALA A 578 33.11 57.20 62.08
C ALA A 578 31.65 57.51 62.46
N VAL A 579 30.69 56.63 62.13
CA VAL A 579 29.43 56.28 62.86
C VAL A 579 28.93 54.97 62.21
N GLY A 580 28.84 53.81 62.87
CA GLY A 580 27.75 53.34 63.77
C GLY A 580 26.53 52.90 62.93
N THR A 581 25.83 51.75 63.08
CA THR A 581 25.65 50.80 64.19
C THR A 581 24.91 49.55 63.65
N VAL A 582 25.09 48.44 64.37
CA VAL A 582 24.49 47.11 64.17
C VAL A 582 23.03 47.09 64.63
N VAL A 583 22.07 46.57 63.83
CA VAL A 583 20.91 45.75 64.29
C VAL A 583 20.46 44.79 63.15
N PRO A 584 20.13 43.51 63.43
CA PRO A 584 19.95 42.41 62.45
C PRO A 584 18.47 42.04 62.18
N GLY A 585 18.18 41.36 61.06
CA GLY A 585 16.94 40.58 60.92
C GLY A 585 16.36 40.39 59.49
N VAL A 586 16.50 39.14 59.00
CA VAL A 586 15.59 38.37 58.11
C VAL A 586 15.41 38.80 56.63
N GLY A 587 15.93 37.95 55.71
CA GLY A 587 15.17 37.53 54.52
C GLY A 587 15.78 37.73 53.12
N THR A 588 16.67 36.81 52.71
CA THR A 588 16.86 36.26 51.33
C THR A 588 17.10 37.22 50.15
N THR A 589 18.37 37.40 49.75
CA THR A 589 19.04 36.76 48.59
C THR A 589 18.45 37.09 47.22
N VAL A 590 19.17 37.94 46.46
CA VAL A 590 19.84 37.61 45.18
C VAL A 590 20.70 38.82 44.77
N GLY A 591 22.02 38.57 44.64
CA GLY A 591 22.87 39.14 43.59
C GLY A 591 23.23 40.63 43.64
N ALA A 592 24.15 41.02 44.55
CA ALA A 592 25.23 41.98 44.29
C ALA A 592 26.04 42.23 45.58
N VAL A 593 27.09 41.45 45.84
CA VAL A 593 28.14 41.85 46.79
C VAL A 593 29.35 42.31 46.00
N GLY A 594 29.23 43.53 45.47
CA GLY A 594 30.35 44.44 45.39
C GLY A 594 30.31 45.30 46.66
N GLY A 595 31.33 45.17 47.51
CA GLY A 595 31.57 46.10 48.60
C GLY A 595 31.31 45.55 50.00
N ALA A 596 32.33 44.90 50.56
CA ALA A 596 32.80 45.06 51.95
C ALA A 596 33.75 43.90 52.27
N ILE A 597 35.05 44.19 52.39
CA ILE A 597 36.00 43.72 53.42
C ILE A 597 37.34 44.37 53.04
N VAL A 598 37.57 45.57 53.59
CA VAL A 598 38.91 46.07 53.89
C VAL A 598 38.85 46.41 55.37
N GLY A 599 39.48 45.60 56.21
CA GLY A 599 39.44 45.85 57.64
C GLY A 599 39.90 44.69 58.52
N ALA A 600 41.06 44.09 58.23
CA ALA A 600 41.97 43.50 59.23
C ALA A 600 43.20 42.89 58.55
N ILE A 601 44.26 43.67 58.30
CA ILE A 601 45.62 43.12 58.23
C ILE A 601 46.52 43.97 59.11
N VAL A 602 46.92 43.38 60.23
CA VAL A 602 48.03 43.80 61.08
C VAL A 602 49.32 43.54 60.28
N VAL A 603 50.11 44.59 60.09
CA VAL A 603 51.39 44.57 59.38
C VAL A 603 52.47 43.92 60.26
N THR A 604 52.98 42.75 59.86
CA THR A 604 54.41 42.37 59.99
C THR A 604 54.73 41.14 59.14
N VAL A 605 55.65 41.30 58.17
CA VAL A 605 56.42 40.27 57.43
C VAL A 605 55.64 39.09 56.83
N SER A 606 54.91 39.36 55.75
CA SER A 606 54.72 38.55 54.51
C SER A 606 53.48 39.07 53.76
N ALA A 607 53.50 40.35 53.37
CA ALA A 607 52.34 41.04 52.76
C ALA A 607 51.89 40.39 51.44
N ASP A 608 52.80 39.79 50.68
CA ASP A 608 52.48 39.16 49.40
C ASP A 608 51.64 37.87 49.57
N LYS A 609 51.96 37.06 50.59
CA LYS A 609 51.29 35.77 50.82
C LYS A 609 49.85 35.94 51.32
N ALA A 610 49.62 36.88 52.23
CA ALA A 610 48.29 37.11 52.82
C ALA A 610 47.26 37.67 51.82
N LEU A 611 47.71 38.48 50.84
CA LEU A 611 46.84 39.03 49.80
C LEU A 611 46.43 37.98 48.76
N VAL A 612 47.35 37.08 48.41
CA VAL A 612 47.07 35.96 47.49
C VAL A 612 46.14 34.93 48.12
N GLU A 613 46.32 34.60 49.41
CA GLU A 613 45.38 33.73 50.14
C GLU A 613 43.97 34.34 50.24
N LEU A 614 43.86 35.68 50.30
CA LEU A 614 42.58 36.39 50.32
C LEU A 614 41.89 36.38 48.95
N GLU A 615 42.65 36.55 47.86
CA GLU A 615 42.12 36.42 46.49
C GLU A 615 41.68 34.98 46.19
N GLU A 616 42.45 34.00 46.67
CA GLU A 616 42.14 32.57 46.55
C GLU A 616 40.84 32.20 47.28
N LEU A 617 40.67 32.65 48.53
CA LEU A 617 39.50 32.39 49.37
C LEU A 617 38.17 32.89 48.78
N PHE A 618 38.19 33.95 47.98
CA PHE A 618 36.97 34.56 47.43
C PHE A 618 36.76 34.35 45.92
N GLY A 619 37.80 33.97 45.16
CA GLY A 619 37.75 33.88 43.69
C GLY A 619 38.07 32.52 43.08
N ARG A 620 38.71 31.59 43.82
CA ARG A 620 39.21 30.32 43.26
C ARG A 620 38.10 29.45 42.67
N GLU A 621 37.02 29.21 43.42
CA GLU A 621 35.94 28.32 42.99
C GLU A 621 35.11 28.90 41.84
N GLU A 622 34.82 30.21 41.83
CA GLU A 622 34.09 30.83 40.71
C GLU A 622 34.92 30.79 39.42
N PHE A 623 36.23 31.05 39.52
CA PHE A 623 37.13 30.99 38.38
C PHE A 623 37.30 29.55 37.87
N LYS A 624 37.40 28.57 38.80
CA LYS A 624 37.40 27.13 38.50
C LYS A 624 36.15 26.73 37.73
N GLN A 625 34.96 27.05 38.23
CA GLN A 625 33.70 26.69 37.57
C GLN A 625 33.58 27.27 36.17
N LYS A 626 33.98 28.52 35.95
CA LYS A 626 33.95 29.12 34.60
C LYS A 626 34.89 28.41 33.62
N ILE A 627 36.04 27.90 34.08
CA ILE A 627 36.95 27.09 33.26
C ILE A 627 36.34 25.71 32.99
N LEU A 628 35.76 25.06 34.00
CA LEU A 628 35.08 23.76 33.87
C LEU A 628 33.88 23.84 32.91
N GLU A 629 33.08 24.91 32.95
CA GLU A 629 31.99 25.11 31.98
C GLU A 629 32.49 25.22 30.53
N ALA A 630 33.65 25.85 30.33
CA ALA A 630 34.26 25.96 29.01
C ALA A 630 34.78 24.59 28.52
N ILE A 631 35.28 23.76 29.43
CA ILE A 631 35.74 22.39 29.15
C ILE A 631 34.54 21.49 28.79
N ASN A 632 33.52 21.45 29.65
CA ASN A 632 32.28 20.69 29.44
C ASN A 632 31.60 21.02 28.11
N GLN A 633 31.63 22.30 27.70
CA GLN A 633 31.10 22.69 26.41
C GLN A 633 31.90 22.10 25.23
N VAL A 634 33.23 22.06 25.33
CA VAL A 634 34.06 21.47 24.29
C VAL A 634 33.89 19.95 24.24
N GLU A 635 33.65 19.30 25.38
CA GLU A 635 33.28 17.87 25.45
C GLU A 635 31.95 17.62 24.75
N ALA A 636 30.91 18.37 25.09
CA ALA A 636 29.59 18.24 24.49
C ALA A 636 29.62 18.45 22.97
N GLU A 637 30.41 19.41 22.48
CA GLU A 637 30.62 19.63 21.04
C GLU A 637 31.31 18.44 20.37
N LEU A 638 32.22 17.74 21.05
CA LEU A 638 32.90 16.55 20.52
C LEU A 638 31.98 15.32 20.51
N LEU A 639 31.22 15.11 21.59
CA LEU A 639 30.22 14.04 21.69
C LEU A 639 29.09 14.24 20.66
N GLN A 640 28.62 15.47 20.46
CA GLN A 640 27.60 15.76 19.45
C GLN A 640 28.06 15.36 18.05
N GLN A 641 29.34 15.55 17.72
CA GLN A 641 29.89 15.17 16.41
C GLN A 641 29.96 13.65 16.20
N LEU A 642 29.99 12.88 17.28
CA LEU A 642 29.86 11.43 17.26
C LEU A 642 28.41 10.98 16.99
N MET A 643 27.42 11.77 17.43
CA MET A 643 25.98 11.41 17.46
C MET A 643 25.10 11.92 16.32
N VAL A 644 25.53 12.80 15.40
CA VAL A 644 24.67 13.33 14.29
C VAL A 644 24.43 12.28 13.18
N VAL A 645 24.08 11.07 13.59
CA VAL A 645 23.57 9.94 12.78
C VAL A 645 22.04 9.83 12.92
N ASP A 646 21.43 10.38 13.97
CA ASP A 646 20.00 10.17 14.30
C ASP A 646 19.05 11.36 14.02
N ALA A 647 19.47 12.35 13.21
CA ALA A 647 18.57 13.46 12.86
C ALA A 647 17.76 13.11 11.59
N PRO A 648 16.41 13.19 11.64
CA PRO A 648 15.49 12.65 10.63
C PRO A 648 15.56 13.30 9.25
#